data_AF-A0A1F7ZJE5-F1
#
_entry.id   AF-A0A1F7ZJE5-F1
#
_cell.length_a   1.000
_cell.length_b   1.000
_cell.length_c   1.000
_cell.angle_alpha   90.00
_cell.angle_beta   90.00
_cell.angle_gamma   90.00
#
_symmetry.space_group_name_H-M   'P 1'
#
loop_
_entity.id
_entity.type
_entity.pdbx_description
1 polymer ?
#
loop_
_entity_poly.entity_id
_entity_poly.type
_entity_poly.pdbx_seq_one_letter_code
_entity_poly.pdbx_strand_id
1 'polypeptide(L)'
;MNTAFRSLYHVDLTTVSKLEQLTNQYKYEKWTFNNSVPGPFIRARVGDVVNLRITNHDESGMPHNIDCHAFVGPGGGSALTTVNEGETKTARFKLQNPGLFIYHCAVGPVGVHIANGMYGLMYVQPEHDLPAVDKEYYVMQSEFYHEPPEADDDGQISSTVEFSWPHALREAADVVVFNGSEEALTEKPLKATLDETVRIFFGNGGPNLTSSFHVIGTCFKNVYRDSDVLSPPAQCVQTVTVPPGGSTIVDMKMVVPGTHKLTPQQIQIVKSTIPALEAHGVAITTLFYQRLLQQHPELKNIFNTAHQATGEQPAALAHSVWAYATNIEHPEALKPAISRIGHKHASLGITADQYPAVGEGLLAAIKEVLGDAVDDQVLDAWRAAYGELAGYFIDFESELYRQAEATPGGWKGWRKFFISKKVNEGEEIISFYLTPIDKAALPALSDMPNGEYFQISVKRESALGPKPAGRISNVLHEGLPVGAELDVSMPFGDFVLDVNATTPVVLISGGVGLTPMMSMLKTIVDLGGSRRVVFIHAVRNGRVHAMKDRLAKIITENPQVHRAVFYEEVDQEDKQGVDYDFTGRADLHKIKDQAVLPDADYYICGPKLFMNAQSKSLKDLGVQEDRIHMEVFGSPAE
;
A
#
# COMPACT_ATOMS: atom_id res chain seq x y z
N MET A 1 38.59 53.79 7.79
CA MET A 1 38.23 53.79 9.23
C MET A 1 36.72 53.70 9.36
N ASN A 2 36.18 52.47 9.51
CA ASN A 2 35.14 52.13 10.50
C ASN A 2 34.96 50.60 10.47
N THR A 3 36.00 49.85 10.84
CA THR A 3 35.91 48.40 11.10
C THR A 3 35.30 48.22 12.48
N ALA A 4 34.04 48.60 12.64
CA ALA A 4 33.25 48.10 13.76
C ALA A 4 33.04 46.60 13.49
N PHE A 5 33.57 45.76 14.36
CA PHE A 5 33.27 44.33 14.35
C PHE A 5 31.75 44.17 14.32
N ARG A 6 31.20 43.52 13.28
CA ARG A 6 29.84 42.95 13.37
C ARG A 6 29.89 41.95 14.53
N SER A 7 28.85 41.99 15.35
CA SER A 7 28.64 41.35 16.66
C SER A 7 29.57 40.19 17.07
N LEU A 8 29.96 40.18 18.35
CA LEU A 8 30.47 38.98 19.01
C LEU A 8 29.29 38.02 19.24
N TYR A 9 29.29 36.87 18.56
CA TYR A 9 28.24 35.85 18.68
C TYR A 9 28.73 34.71 19.57
N HIS A 10 28.03 34.45 20.68
CA HIS A 10 28.43 33.42 21.64
C HIS A 10 27.79 32.08 21.29
N VAL A 11 28.61 31.04 21.22
CA VAL A 11 28.16 29.65 21.05
C VAL A 11 28.76 28.84 22.18
N ASP A 12 27.91 28.28 23.03
CA ASP A 12 28.31 27.39 24.11
C ASP A 12 27.90 25.95 23.74
N LEU A 13 28.90 25.06 23.67
CA LEU A 13 28.71 23.64 23.43
C LEU A 13 29.22 22.84 24.62
N THR A 14 28.46 21.82 25.00
CA THR A 14 28.82 20.84 26.01
C THR A 14 28.81 19.47 25.36
N THR A 15 29.91 18.73 25.47
CA THR A 15 29.97 17.34 25.02
C THR A 15 29.60 16.38 26.14
N VAL A 16 28.76 15.40 25.84
CA VAL A 16 28.27 14.41 26.80
C VAL A 16 28.02 13.09 26.08
N SER A 17 28.37 11.98 26.72
CA SER A 17 27.92 10.64 26.34
C SER A 17 26.54 10.37 26.91
N LYS A 18 25.65 9.82 26.08
CA LYS A 18 24.26 9.59 26.46
C LYS A 18 23.71 8.34 25.78
N LEU A 19 23.22 7.43 26.60
CA LEU A 19 22.47 6.27 26.12
C LEU A 19 21.09 6.72 25.61
N GLU A 20 20.86 6.57 24.31
CA GLU A 20 19.60 6.94 23.67
C GLU A 20 19.09 5.82 22.76
N GLN A 21 17.79 5.87 22.44
CA GLN A 21 17.23 4.98 21.43
C GLN A 21 17.86 5.29 20.06
N LEU A 22 18.33 4.24 19.36
CA LEU A 22 18.90 4.34 18.03
C LEU A 22 17.95 3.72 16.99
N THR A 23 17.60 2.45 17.19
CA THR A 23 16.59 1.71 16.42
C THR A 23 15.36 1.46 17.27
N ASN A 24 14.30 0.87 16.75
CA ASN A 24 13.18 0.42 17.59
C ASN A 24 13.55 -0.69 18.61
N GLN A 25 14.65 -1.42 18.37
CA GLN A 25 15.10 -2.51 19.22
C GLN A 25 16.20 -2.11 20.21
N TYR A 26 17.14 -1.27 19.79
CA TYR A 26 18.38 -1.05 20.53
C TYR A 26 18.62 0.41 20.91
N LYS A 27 19.18 0.56 22.11
CA LYS A 27 19.82 1.78 22.57
C LYS A 27 21.29 1.75 22.23
N TYR A 28 21.85 2.94 22.05
CA TYR A 28 23.24 3.14 21.68
C TYR A 28 23.78 4.34 22.47
N GLU A 29 25.03 4.25 22.94
CA GLU A 29 25.68 5.37 23.61
C GLU A 29 26.14 6.40 22.56
N LYS A 30 25.42 7.52 22.47
CA LYS A 30 25.73 8.60 21.54
C LYS A 30 26.62 9.63 22.20
N TRP A 31 27.53 10.18 21.42
CA TRP A 31 28.34 11.34 21.80
C TRP A 31 27.70 12.58 21.22
N THR A 32 27.33 13.52 22.08
CA THR A 32 26.42 14.60 21.72
C THR A 32 27.06 15.96 21.88
N PHE A 33 26.62 16.94 21.07
CA PHE A 33 26.76 18.35 21.41
C PHE A 33 25.43 18.81 21.99
N ASN A 34 25.43 19.28 23.24
CA ASN A 34 24.25 19.77 23.96
C ASN A 34 23.12 18.73 24.12
N ASN A 35 23.46 17.47 24.41
CA ASN A 35 22.50 16.38 24.68
C ASN A 35 21.58 16.01 23.49
N SER A 36 21.99 16.32 22.26
CA SER A 36 21.24 15.97 21.05
C SER A 36 22.14 15.44 19.94
N VAL A 37 21.55 14.60 19.10
CA VAL A 37 22.08 14.21 17.79
C VAL A 37 21.02 14.55 16.72
N PRO A 38 21.32 15.41 15.73
CA PRO A 38 22.54 16.19 15.59
C PRO A 38 22.71 17.20 16.74
N GLY A 39 23.90 17.78 16.82
CA GLY A 39 24.17 18.96 17.62
C GLY A 39 23.29 20.16 17.21
N PRO A 40 23.26 21.21 18.05
CA PRO A 40 22.41 22.37 17.83
C PRO A 40 22.64 23.06 16.49
N PHE A 41 21.56 23.53 15.84
CA PHE A 41 21.69 24.36 14.65
C PHE A 41 22.24 25.73 15.02
N ILE A 42 23.40 26.09 14.47
CA ILE A 42 24.03 27.39 14.75
C ILE A 42 23.72 28.36 13.61
N ARG A 43 23.23 29.56 13.93
CA ARG A 43 22.97 30.60 12.93
C ARG A 43 23.74 31.88 13.26
N ALA A 44 24.57 32.32 12.32
CA ALA A 44 25.35 33.54 12.44
C ALA A 44 25.43 34.25 11.08
N ARG A 45 26.05 35.42 11.00
CA ARG A 45 26.18 36.18 9.74
C ARG A 45 27.63 36.31 9.31
N VAL A 46 27.84 36.38 8.00
CA VAL A 46 29.15 36.72 7.44
C VAL A 46 29.67 38.03 8.04
N GLY A 47 30.92 38.00 8.51
CA GLY A 47 31.59 39.09 9.20
C GLY A 47 31.48 39.06 10.73
N ASP A 48 30.58 38.27 11.32
CA ASP A 48 30.52 38.07 12.77
C ASP A 48 31.79 37.37 13.28
N VAL A 49 32.07 37.57 14.57
CA VAL A 49 33.08 36.80 15.29
C VAL A 49 32.36 35.85 16.23
N VAL A 50 32.45 34.55 15.95
CA VAL A 50 31.92 33.49 16.80
C VAL A 50 32.89 33.26 17.95
N ASN A 51 32.45 33.51 19.17
CA ASN A 51 33.14 33.15 20.40
C ASN A 51 32.61 31.79 20.86
N LEU A 52 33.23 30.73 20.36
CA LEU A 52 32.89 29.35 20.67
C LEU A 52 33.53 28.94 22.00
N ARG A 53 32.71 28.56 22.96
CA ARG A 53 33.11 27.92 24.21
C ARG A 53 32.66 26.45 24.14
N ILE A 54 33.59 25.55 24.38
CA ILE A 54 33.31 24.12 24.46
C ILE A 54 33.74 23.59 25.82
N THR A 55 32.88 22.79 26.44
CA THR A 55 33.11 22.12 27.71
C THR A 55 32.90 20.63 27.54
N ASN A 56 33.83 19.80 28.01
CA ASN A 56 33.68 18.35 27.91
C ASN A 56 33.20 17.73 29.22
N HIS A 57 32.00 17.16 29.20
CA HIS A 57 31.41 16.39 30.30
C HIS A 57 31.23 14.91 29.91
N ASP A 58 31.97 14.41 28.93
CA ASP A 58 32.00 12.99 28.63
C ASP A 58 32.82 12.23 29.69
N GLU A 59 32.10 11.50 30.55
CA GLU A 59 32.66 10.72 31.66
C GLU A 59 33.44 9.47 31.20
N SER A 60 33.40 9.13 29.90
CA SER A 60 34.24 8.06 29.33
C SER A 60 35.73 8.45 29.27
N GLY A 61 36.05 9.72 29.49
CA GLY A 61 37.40 10.28 29.36
C GLY A 61 37.78 10.63 27.92
N MET A 62 36.87 10.47 26.95
CA MET A 62 37.13 10.76 25.54
C MET A 62 37.30 12.27 25.29
N PRO A 63 38.42 12.71 24.67
CA PRO A 63 38.59 14.10 24.28
C PRO A 63 37.71 14.47 23.09
N HIS A 64 37.18 15.69 23.09
CA HIS A 64 36.35 16.22 21.99
C HIS A 64 36.82 17.60 21.54
N ASN A 65 36.46 17.98 20.31
CA ASN A 65 36.71 19.30 19.75
C ASN A 65 35.64 19.68 18.71
N ILE A 66 35.83 20.81 18.04
CA ILE A 66 35.07 21.18 16.84
C ILE A 66 36.01 21.45 15.66
N ASP A 67 35.77 20.75 14.56
CA ASP A 67 36.11 21.16 13.21
C ASP A 67 34.83 21.71 12.56
N CYS A 68 34.78 23.02 12.33
CA CYS A 68 33.68 23.66 11.64
C CYS A 68 34.14 24.16 10.28
N HIS A 69 33.45 23.73 9.22
CA HIS A 69 33.83 24.07 7.85
C HIS A 69 33.59 25.55 7.52
N ALA A 70 32.88 26.29 8.39
CA ALA A 70 32.77 27.75 8.30
C ALA A 70 34.01 28.50 8.85
N PHE A 71 34.87 27.84 9.63
CA PHE A 71 36.04 28.44 10.25
C PHE A 71 37.25 28.30 9.34
N VAL A 72 37.74 29.43 8.83
CA VAL A 72 38.92 29.45 7.95
C VAL A 72 40.20 29.25 8.77
N GLY A 73 40.76 28.05 8.71
CA GLY A 73 42.03 27.68 9.34
C GLY A 73 42.26 26.17 9.31
N PRO A 74 43.48 25.69 9.61
CA PRO A 74 43.78 24.25 9.65
C PRO A 74 42.84 23.50 10.61
N GLY A 75 42.21 22.44 10.11
CA GLY A 75 41.29 21.58 10.88
C GLY A 75 40.07 22.30 11.45
N GLY A 76 39.65 23.42 10.84
CA GLY A 76 38.42 24.16 11.19
C GLY A 76 38.29 24.54 12.68
N GLY A 77 39.39 24.79 13.37
CA GLY A 77 39.40 25.19 14.78
C GLY A 77 39.58 24.05 15.79
N SER A 78 39.71 22.81 15.34
CA SER A 78 39.86 21.61 16.18
C SER A 78 40.99 21.73 17.20
N ALA A 79 42.20 22.09 16.76
CA ALA A 79 43.36 22.24 17.64
C ALA A 79 43.16 23.28 18.77
N LEU A 80 42.35 24.32 18.54
CA LEU A 80 42.07 25.37 19.52
C LEU A 80 40.93 24.99 20.48
N THR A 81 40.13 24.00 20.10
CA THR A 81 38.89 23.61 20.79
C THR A 81 38.99 22.22 21.44
N THR A 82 40.09 21.48 21.28
CA THR A 82 40.29 20.18 21.94
C THR A 82 40.25 20.29 23.45
N VAL A 83 39.26 19.66 24.07
CA VAL A 83 39.01 19.62 25.51
C VAL A 83 39.01 18.17 26.00
N ASN A 84 39.83 17.90 27.02
CA ASN A 84 39.73 16.64 27.79
C ASN A 84 38.53 16.70 28.75
N GLU A 85 38.16 15.57 29.34
CA GLU A 85 37.11 15.50 30.36
C GLU A 85 37.30 16.58 31.45
N GLY A 86 36.23 17.32 31.74
CA GLY A 86 36.19 18.42 32.70
C GLY A 86 36.82 19.73 32.21
N GLU A 87 37.48 19.75 31.05
CA GLU A 87 38.08 20.96 30.51
C GLU A 87 37.04 21.86 29.81
N THR A 88 37.31 23.16 29.87
CA THR A 88 36.60 24.17 29.08
C THR A 88 37.62 24.97 28.29
N LYS A 89 37.39 25.16 26.98
CA LYS A 89 38.17 26.08 26.15
C LYS A 89 37.27 27.06 25.43
N THR A 90 37.85 28.20 25.06
CA THR A 90 37.17 29.23 24.29
C THR A 90 38.07 29.70 23.17
N ALA A 91 37.54 29.75 21.96
CA ALA A 91 38.22 30.24 20.77
C ALA A 91 37.31 31.19 19.98
N ARG A 92 37.92 32.10 19.24
CA ARG A 92 37.20 33.11 18.43
C ARG A 92 37.50 32.91 16.96
N PHE A 93 36.44 32.81 16.16
CA PHE A 93 36.53 32.57 14.73
C PHE A 93 35.74 33.65 13.99
N LYS A 94 36.40 34.34 13.06
CA LYS A 94 35.73 35.32 12.20
C LYS A 94 35.10 34.57 11.03
N LEU A 95 33.80 34.75 10.81
CA LEU A 95 33.08 34.15 9.69
C LEU A 95 33.37 34.95 8.41
N GLN A 96 34.01 34.31 7.45
CA GLN A 96 34.44 34.97 6.21
C GLN A 96 33.54 34.65 5.01
N ASN A 97 32.98 33.43 4.98
CA ASN A 97 32.22 32.92 3.86
C ASN A 97 30.80 32.58 4.31
N PRO A 98 29.76 33.06 3.61
CA PRO A 98 28.40 32.60 3.84
C PRO A 98 28.17 31.22 3.22
N GLY A 99 27.21 30.48 3.78
CA GLY A 99 26.92 29.11 3.37
C GLY A 99 26.28 28.30 4.50
N LEU A 100 25.90 27.06 4.17
CA LEU A 100 25.51 26.05 5.15
C LEU A 100 26.70 25.12 5.36
N PHE A 101 27.21 25.01 6.58
CA PHE A 101 28.45 24.28 6.84
C PHE A 101 28.21 23.20 7.88
N ILE A 102 28.86 22.05 7.71
CA ILE A 102 28.94 21.05 8.77
C ILE A 102 29.94 21.54 9.83
N TYR A 103 29.66 21.22 11.08
CA TYR A 103 30.66 21.09 12.11
C TYR A 103 30.60 19.70 12.71
N HIS A 104 31.76 19.15 13.10
CA HIS A 104 31.85 17.85 13.73
C HIS A 104 33.06 17.77 14.66
N CYS A 105 33.14 16.73 15.49
CA CYS A 105 34.36 16.44 16.23
C CYS A 105 35.40 15.83 15.27
N ALA A 106 36.66 16.27 15.39
CA ALA A 106 37.80 15.85 14.58
C ALA A 106 38.97 15.33 15.44
N VAL A 107 38.70 14.89 16.67
CA VAL A 107 39.64 14.09 17.45
C VAL A 107 39.80 12.73 16.77
N GLY A 108 41.03 12.21 16.72
CA GLY A 108 41.32 10.94 16.06
C GLY A 108 40.90 9.73 16.91
N PRO A 109 40.24 8.70 16.34
CA PRO A 109 39.84 8.58 14.93
C PRO A 109 38.52 9.32 14.60
N VAL A 110 38.57 10.26 13.65
CA VAL A 110 37.47 11.20 13.34
C VAL A 110 36.15 10.49 13.00
N GLY A 111 36.21 9.44 12.18
CA GLY A 111 35.03 8.69 11.76
C GLY A 111 34.23 8.10 12.91
N VAL A 112 34.88 7.74 14.02
CA VAL A 112 34.23 7.19 15.21
C VAL A 112 33.41 8.27 15.90
N HIS A 113 33.98 9.47 16.07
CA HIS A 113 33.23 10.56 16.70
C HIS A 113 32.00 10.95 15.87
N ILE A 114 32.15 11.00 14.54
CA ILE A 114 31.03 11.27 13.62
C ILE A 114 29.96 10.16 13.73
N ALA A 115 30.37 8.89 13.64
CA ALA A 115 29.49 7.74 13.74
C ALA A 115 28.76 7.63 15.11
N ASN A 116 29.31 8.24 16.16
CA ASN A 116 28.68 8.32 17.47
C ASN A 116 27.74 9.53 17.64
N GLY A 117 27.57 10.38 16.62
CA GLY A 117 26.61 11.49 16.63
C GLY A 117 27.22 12.89 16.76
N MET A 118 28.55 13.03 16.74
CA MET A 118 29.23 14.32 16.95
C MET A 118 29.27 15.19 15.69
N TYR A 119 28.12 15.63 15.21
CA TYR A 119 28.00 16.49 14.04
C TYR A 119 26.80 17.46 14.16
N GLY A 120 26.83 18.55 13.40
CA GLY A 120 25.73 19.51 13.29
C GLY A 120 25.91 20.49 12.14
N LEU A 121 24.94 21.41 11.96
CA LEU A 121 24.99 22.46 10.93
C LEU A 121 25.16 23.86 11.51
N MET A 122 25.99 24.66 10.84
CA MET A 122 26.09 26.10 10.99
C MET A 122 25.64 26.79 9.69
N TYR A 123 24.59 27.61 9.76
CA TYR A 123 24.22 28.50 8.67
C TYR A 123 24.83 29.89 8.88
N VAL A 124 25.75 30.26 7.98
CA VAL A 124 26.36 31.60 7.91
C VAL A 124 25.61 32.41 6.86
N GLN A 125 24.75 33.32 7.33
CA GLN A 125 23.92 34.15 6.48
C GLN A 125 24.78 35.07 5.60
N PRO A 126 24.50 35.19 4.29
CA PRO A 126 25.09 36.20 3.44
C PRO A 126 24.65 37.62 3.84
N GLU A 127 25.29 38.64 3.27
CA GLU A 127 24.94 40.03 3.56
C GLU A 127 23.49 40.35 3.20
N HIS A 128 23.03 39.83 2.05
CA HIS A 128 21.62 39.75 1.69
C HIS A 128 21.17 38.30 1.84
N ASP A 129 20.38 38.04 2.86
CA ASP A 129 19.97 36.68 3.22
C ASP A 129 19.04 36.05 2.17
N LEU A 130 18.90 34.74 2.22
CA LEU A 130 17.97 33.99 1.38
C LEU A 130 16.54 34.49 1.58
N PRO A 131 15.66 34.37 0.55
CA PRO A 131 14.25 34.70 0.70
C PRO A 131 13.63 34.00 1.90
N ALA A 132 12.78 34.72 2.64
CA ALA A 132 12.06 34.18 3.77
C ALA A 132 11.10 33.09 3.34
N VAL A 133 10.89 32.12 4.23
CA VAL A 133 9.90 31.04 4.10
C VAL A 133 9.03 31.01 5.35
N ASP A 134 7.89 30.34 5.28
CA ASP A 134 6.94 30.25 6.40
C ASP A 134 7.43 29.28 7.49
N LYS A 135 8.12 28.19 7.10
CA LYS A 135 8.69 27.21 8.02
C LYS A 135 10.09 26.75 7.62
N GLU A 136 10.93 26.57 8.63
CA GLU A 136 12.29 26.04 8.47
C GLU A 136 12.45 24.75 9.28
N TYR A 137 13.14 23.77 8.70
CA TYR A 137 13.48 22.51 9.35
C TYR A 137 14.97 22.22 9.26
N TYR A 138 15.47 21.49 10.25
CA TYR A 138 16.84 21.05 10.37
C TYR A 138 16.89 19.53 10.39
N VAL A 139 17.53 18.95 9.38
CA VAL A 139 17.61 17.51 9.19
C VAL A 139 19.06 17.12 8.90
N MET A 140 19.56 16.11 9.60
CA MET A 140 20.84 15.50 9.27
C MET A 140 20.71 13.99 9.11
N GLN A 141 21.29 13.46 8.03
CA GLN A 141 21.52 12.04 7.88
C GLN A 141 22.85 11.64 8.56
N SER A 142 22.89 10.45 9.15
CA SER A 142 24.15 9.82 9.56
C SER A 142 24.06 8.30 9.57
N GLU A 143 25.22 7.67 9.59
CA GLU A 143 25.38 6.24 9.82
C GLU A 143 25.78 5.95 11.26
N PHE A 144 25.25 4.86 11.82
CA PHE A 144 25.72 4.27 13.07
C PHE A 144 26.19 2.83 12.81
N TYR A 145 27.19 2.43 13.58
CA TYR A 145 27.88 1.14 13.46
C TYR A 145 27.89 0.50 14.82
N HIS A 146 27.26 -0.65 14.97
CA HIS A 146 27.14 -1.32 16.25
C HIS A 146 27.38 -2.82 16.15
N GLU A 147 27.92 -3.40 17.21
CA GLU A 147 28.06 -4.85 17.31
C GLU A 147 26.68 -5.50 17.48
N PRO A 148 26.52 -6.78 17.12
CA PRO A 148 25.34 -7.55 17.49
C PRO A 148 25.14 -7.52 19.01
N PRO A 149 23.89 -7.52 19.50
CA PRO A 149 23.65 -7.48 20.94
C PRO A 149 24.20 -8.73 21.62
N GLU A 150 24.97 -8.54 22.67
CA GLU A 150 25.51 -9.64 23.47
C GLU A 150 24.42 -10.23 24.38
N ALA A 151 24.47 -11.54 24.59
CA ALA A 151 23.67 -12.21 25.60
C ALA A 151 24.41 -12.18 26.94
N ASP A 152 23.70 -11.86 28.03
CA ASP A 152 24.25 -11.98 29.37
C ASP A 152 24.46 -13.45 29.80
N ASP A 153 25.05 -13.66 30.98
CA ASP A 153 25.35 -14.98 31.53
C ASP A 153 24.10 -15.88 31.70
N ASP A 154 22.90 -15.29 31.72
CA ASP A 154 21.60 -15.96 31.80
C ASP A 154 20.93 -16.15 30.42
N GLY A 155 21.59 -15.71 29.34
CA GLY A 155 21.11 -15.82 27.96
C GLY A 155 20.12 -14.73 27.52
N GLN A 156 19.94 -13.65 28.31
CA GLN A 156 19.12 -12.50 27.89
C GLN A 156 19.92 -11.57 27.00
N ILE A 157 19.33 -11.21 25.85
CA ILE A 157 19.93 -10.32 24.87
C ILE A 157 19.85 -8.87 25.39
N SER A 158 20.99 -8.17 25.43
CA SER A 158 21.06 -6.77 25.80
C SER A 158 20.22 -5.89 24.85
N SER A 159 19.49 -4.94 25.43
CA SER A 159 18.80 -3.88 24.67
C SER A 159 19.73 -2.71 24.30
N THR A 160 21.01 -2.79 24.67
CA THR A 160 22.03 -1.79 24.37
C THR A 160 23.12 -2.45 23.54
N VAL A 161 23.50 -1.79 22.44
CA VAL A 161 24.56 -2.23 21.52
C VAL A 161 25.71 -1.24 21.56
N GLU A 162 26.93 -1.75 21.41
CA GLU A 162 28.18 -0.98 21.45
C GLU A 162 28.71 -0.70 20.04
N PHE A 163 29.62 0.27 19.90
CA PHE A 163 30.21 0.62 18.60
C PHE A 163 30.99 -0.54 17.96
N SER A 164 30.72 -0.84 16.70
CA SER A 164 31.48 -1.85 15.95
C SER A 164 32.66 -1.26 15.16
N TRP A 165 33.87 -1.52 15.65
CA TRP A 165 35.09 -1.19 14.91
C TRP A 165 35.22 -1.95 13.58
N PRO A 166 34.99 -3.28 13.51
CA PRO A 166 35.04 -4.02 12.26
C PRO A 166 34.03 -3.53 11.20
N HIS A 167 32.84 -3.11 11.61
CA HIS A 167 31.83 -2.60 10.68
C HIS A 167 32.21 -1.21 10.17
N ALA A 168 32.64 -0.32 11.09
CA ALA A 168 33.12 1.01 10.73
C ALA A 168 34.34 0.97 9.79
N LEU A 169 35.30 0.07 10.04
CA LEU A 169 36.47 -0.12 9.18
C LEU A 169 36.14 -0.65 7.78
N ARG A 170 35.03 -1.39 7.63
CA ARG A 170 34.54 -1.89 6.34
C ARG A 170 33.50 -0.98 5.71
N GLU A 171 33.20 0.17 6.33
CA GLU A 171 32.18 1.12 5.89
C GLU A 171 30.78 0.47 5.75
N ALA A 172 30.53 -0.58 6.53
CA ALA A 172 29.29 -1.33 6.54
C ALA A 172 28.39 -0.82 7.67
N ALA A 173 27.64 0.27 7.41
CA ALA A 173 26.74 0.85 8.39
C ALA A 173 25.62 -0.12 8.77
N ASP A 174 25.35 -0.24 10.08
CA ASP A 174 24.26 -1.08 10.60
C ASP A 174 22.91 -0.36 10.50
N VAL A 175 22.91 0.96 10.67
CA VAL A 175 21.72 1.78 10.47
C VAL A 175 22.07 3.16 9.91
N VAL A 176 21.23 3.65 9.00
CA VAL A 176 21.25 5.03 8.51
C VAL A 176 20.01 5.73 9.05
N VAL A 177 20.22 6.82 9.79
CA VAL A 177 19.15 7.53 10.49
C VAL A 177 19.10 8.99 10.07
N PHE A 178 17.94 9.61 10.29
CA PHE A 178 17.78 11.06 10.20
C PHE A 178 17.55 11.60 11.60
N ASN A 179 18.28 12.64 11.99
CA ASN A 179 18.20 13.22 13.32
C ASN A 179 18.44 12.22 14.47
N GLY A 180 19.40 11.32 14.27
CA GLY A 180 19.99 10.50 15.31
C GLY A 180 19.26 9.21 15.70
N SER A 181 18.06 8.92 15.17
CA SER A 181 17.38 7.63 15.37
C SER A 181 16.42 7.29 14.21
N GLU A 182 16.07 6.01 14.05
CA GLU A 182 15.17 5.53 12.98
C GLU A 182 13.81 6.24 13.01
N GLU A 183 13.27 6.48 14.21
CA GLU A 183 11.93 7.03 14.39
C GLU A 183 11.89 8.55 14.54
N ALA A 184 13.01 9.26 14.52
CA ALA A 184 13.06 10.69 14.86
C ALA A 184 12.12 11.56 14.01
N LEU A 185 12.05 11.31 12.70
CA LEU A 185 11.15 12.04 11.79
C LEU A 185 9.72 11.47 11.75
N THR A 186 9.48 10.31 12.38
CA THR A 186 8.16 9.71 12.55
C THR A 186 7.49 10.20 13.84
N GLU A 187 8.24 10.25 14.95
CA GLU A 187 7.78 10.82 16.22
C GLU A 187 7.59 12.34 16.13
N LYS A 188 8.49 13.02 15.40
CA LYS A 188 8.46 14.48 15.19
C LYS A 188 8.43 14.80 13.70
N PRO A 189 7.29 14.55 13.02
CA PRO A 189 7.19 14.79 11.59
C PRO A 189 7.26 16.28 11.26
N LEU A 190 7.80 16.58 10.07
CA LEU A 190 7.94 17.94 9.55
C LEU A 190 6.56 18.43 9.06
N LYS A 191 5.84 19.21 9.89
CA LYS A 191 4.44 19.62 9.64
C LYS A 191 4.28 21.01 9.02
N ALA A 192 3.76 21.07 7.79
CA ALA A 192 3.38 22.31 7.13
C ALA A 192 1.86 22.42 6.89
N THR A 193 1.37 23.65 6.71
CA THR A 193 0.00 23.97 6.31
C THR A 193 -0.06 24.15 4.80
N LEU A 194 -1.24 23.94 4.20
CA LEU A 194 -1.46 24.26 2.78
C LEU A 194 -1.04 25.71 2.48
N ASP A 195 -0.43 25.90 1.32
CA ASP A 195 0.19 27.11 0.77
C ASP A 195 1.45 27.64 1.47
N GLU A 196 1.87 27.06 2.60
CA GLU A 196 3.14 27.44 3.24
C GLU A 196 4.35 27.09 2.35
N THR A 197 5.35 27.95 2.41
CA THR A 197 6.69 27.71 1.91
C THR A 197 7.56 27.10 3.02
N VAL A 198 8.26 26.02 2.69
CA VAL A 198 9.08 25.26 3.64
C VAL A 198 10.52 25.25 3.16
N ARG A 199 11.46 25.50 4.07
CA ARG A 199 12.89 25.30 3.85
C ARG A 199 13.41 24.17 4.72
N ILE A 200 14.20 23.28 4.14
CA ILE A 200 14.95 22.26 4.88
C ILE A 200 16.43 22.57 4.75
N PHE A 201 17.10 22.78 5.89
CA PHE A 201 18.55 22.75 6.01
C PHE A 201 18.95 21.30 6.21
N PHE A 202 19.51 20.70 5.17
CA PHE A 202 19.84 19.29 5.14
C PHE A 202 21.36 19.10 5.17
N GLY A 203 21.85 18.24 6.05
CA GLY A 203 23.25 17.86 6.13
C GLY A 203 23.43 16.34 6.11
N ASN A 204 24.60 15.89 5.66
CA ASN A 204 24.99 14.49 5.78
C ASN A 204 26.25 14.40 6.64
N GLY A 205 26.09 13.97 7.88
CA GLY A 205 27.21 13.75 8.80
C GLY A 205 28.14 12.65 8.32
N GLY A 206 27.61 11.65 7.61
CA GLY A 206 28.36 10.47 7.17
C GLY A 206 28.55 9.43 8.27
N PRO A 207 29.71 8.73 8.32
CA PRO A 207 30.97 9.13 7.68
C PRO A 207 31.15 8.73 6.21
N ASN A 208 30.42 7.76 5.64
CA ASN A 208 30.80 7.14 4.36
C ASN A 208 29.71 7.17 3.27
N LEU A 209 28.44 7.07 3.63
CA LEU A 209 27.32 6.93 2.70
C LEU A 209 26.79 8.28 2.23
N THR A 210 26.58 8.38 0.92
CA THR A 210 25.98 9.56 0.29
C THR A 210 24.47 9.55 0.47
N SER A 211 23.89 10.68 0.85
CA SER A 211 22.43 10.87 0.83
C SER A 211 21.97 11.22 -0.57
N SER A 212 20.86 10.63 -1.03
CA SER A 212 20.15 11.06 -2.24
C SER A 212 18.66 11.06 -1.96
N PHE A 213 18.09 12.22 -1.69
CA PHE A 213 16.70 12.35 -1.28
C PHE A 213 15.89 13.19 -2.28
N HIS A 214 14.61 12.88 -2.37
CA HIS A 214 13.59 13.60 -3.13
C HIS A 214 12.34 13.77 -2.24
N VAL A 215 11.22 14.28 -2.75
CA VAL A 215 9.95 14.26 -2.02
C VAL A 215 8.89 13.74 -2.97
N ILE A 216 8.23 12.64 -2.64
CA ILE A 216 7.26 12.00 -3.55
C ILE A 216 6.12 12.97 -3.85
N GLY A 217 5.80 13.11 -5.14
CA GLY A 217 4.71 13.95 -5.63
C GLY A 217 5.05 15.43 -5.81
N THR A 218 6.29 15.86 -5.60
CA THR A 218 6.72 17.24 -5.85
C THR A 218 8.20 17.35 -6.24
N CYS A 219 8.61 18.53 -6.70
CA CYS A 219 10.01 18.90 -6.91
C CYS A 219 10.39 20.01 -5.94
N PHE A 220 11.68 20.11 -5.59
CA PHE A 220 12.19 21.25 -4.85
C PHE A 220 12.11 22.51 -5.72
N LYS A 221 11.51 23.55 -5.18
CA LYS A 221 11.33 24.85 -5.85
C LYS A 221 12.67 25.56 -6.02
N ASN A 222 13.47 25.61 -4.94
CA ASN A 222 14.84 26.12 -4.96
C ASN A 222 15.75 25.07 -4.31
N VAL A 223 16.92 24.84 -4.88
CA VAL A 223 17.98 24.01 -4.30
C VAL A 223 19.28 24.79 -4.32
N TYR A 224 19.82 25.03 -3.13
CA TYR A 224 21.14 25.59 -2.89
C TYR A 224 22.09 24.42 -2.61
N ARG A 225 22.91 24.08 -3.60
CA ARG A 225 23.75 22.87 -3.60
C ARG A 225 25.08 23.14 -2.94
N ASP A 226 25.72 22.08 -2.44
CA ASP A 226 27.13 22.07 -2.05
C ASP A 226 27.51 23.22 -1.12
N SER A 227 26.65 23.50 -0.13
CA SER A 227 26.81 24.60 0.84
C SER A 227 26.72 26.03 0.27
N ASP A 228 26.56 26.20 -1.04
CA ASP A 228 26.57 27.49 -1.73
C ASP A 228 25.21 28.21 -1.64
N VAL A 229 25.23 29.39 -1.03
CA VAL A 229 24.08 30.30 -0.89
C VAL A 229 24.26 31.63 -1.61
N LEU A 230 25.34 31.76 -2.39
CA LEU A 230 25.67 32.95 -3.17
C LEU A 230 25.22 32.80 -4.62
N SER A 231 25.35 31.60 -5.20
CA SER A 231 24.85 31.33 -6.54
C SER A 231 23.32 31.29 -6.57
N PRO A 232 22.70 31.63 -7.72
CA PRO A 232 21.27 31.41 -7.92
C PRO A 232 20.91 29.93 -7.68
N PRO A 233 19.82 29.62 -6.96
CA PRO A 233 19.44 28.24 -6.69
C PRO A 233 19.00 27.54 -7.97
N ALA A 234 19.26 26.24 -8.06
CA ALA A 234 18.62 25.39 -9.04
C ALA A 234 17.11 25.33 -8.76
N GLN A 235 16.29 25.26 -9.81
CA GLN A 235 14.83 25.26 -9.69
C GLN A 235 14.24 23.97 -10.26
N CYS A 236 13.13 23.52 -9.68
CA CYS A 236 12.41 22.31 -10.10
C CYS A 236 13.30 21.06 -10.10
N VAL A 237 14.08 20.88 -9.04
CA VAL A 237 14.99 19.73 -8.89
C VAL A 237 14.22 18.60 -8.21
N GLN A 238 14.21 17.42 -8.83
CA GLN A 238 13.52 16.24 -8.29
C GLN A 238 14.30 15.59 -7.15
N THR A 239 15.59 15.37 -7.33
CA THR A 239 16.45 14.65 -6.39
C THR A 239 17.71 15.46 -6.12
N VAL A 240 18.15 15.48 -4.87
CA VAL A 240 19.38 16.13 -4.44
C VAL A 240 20.30 15.11 -3.79
N THR A 241 21.56 15.11 -4.21
CA THR A 241 22.62 14.25 -3.68
C THR A 241 23.49 15.06 -2.74
N VAL A 242 23.77 14.53 -1.55
CA VAL A 242 24.56 15.18 -0.50
C VAL A 242 25.62 14.18 0.01
N PRO A 243 26.90 14.35 -0.36
CA PRO A 243 27.96 13.45 0.09
C PRO A 243 28.20 13.57 1.60
N PRO A 244 28.86 12.59 2.24
CA PRO A 244 29.34 12.73 3.62
C PRO A 244 30.14 14.02 3.81
N GLY A 245 29.92 14.73 4.92
CA GLY A 245 30.53 16.03 5.16
C GLY A 245 29.86 17.19 4.39
N GLY A 246 28.89 16.91 3.52
CA GLY A 246 28.21 17.89 2.68
C GLY A 246 26.87 18.39 3.23
N SER A 247 26.38 19.49 2.65
CA SER A 247 25.07 20.06 3.01
C SER A 247 24.36 20.69 1.82
N THR A 248 23.04 20.86 1.94
CA THR A 248 22.20 21.55 0.96
C THR A 248 21.03 22.24 1.65
N ILE A 249 20.48 23.27 1.01
CA ILE A 249 19.22 23.88 1.41
C ILE A 249 18.20 23.64 0.29
N VAL A 250 17.01 23.17 0.65
CA VAL A 250 15.91 22.99 -0.29
C VAL A 250 14.67 23.77 0.15
N ASP A 251 14.04 24.47 -0.78
CA ASP A 251 12.77 25.16 -0.59
C ASP A 251 11.65 24.41 -1.33
N MET A 252 10.46 24.37 -0.73
CA MET A 252 9.26 23.77 -1.29
C MET A 252 8.05 24.68 -1.07
N LYS A 253 7.00 24.51 -1.87
CA LYS A 253 5.69 25.12 -1.62
C LYS A 253 4.64 24.03 -1.47
N MET A 254 3.89 24.05 -0.37
CA MET A 254 2.91 23.04 -0.02
C MET A 254 1.59 23.31 -0.74
N VAL A 255 1.44 22.86 -1.98
CA VAL A 255 0.25 23.18 -2.81
C VAL A 255 -0.82 22.11 -2.83
N VAL A 256 -0.54 20.91 -2.29
CA VAL A 256 -1.48 19.78 -2.19
C VAL A 256 -1.43 19.24 -0.76
N PRO A 257 -2.57 19.00 -0.09
CA PRO A 257 -2.59 18.39 1.24
C PRO A 257 -2.28 16.89 1.15
N GLY A 258 -1.45 16.37 2.05
CA GLY A 258 -1.13 14.94 2.14
C GLY A 258 0.17 14.64 2.89
N THR A 259 0.47 13.36 3.09
CA THR A 259 1.76 12.88 3.63
C THR A 259 2.71 12.58 2.48
N HIS A 260 3.86 13.24 2.43
CA HIS A 260 4.89 12.97 1.42
C HIS A 260 5.97 12.04 2.01
N LYS A 261 6.16 10.82 1.44
CA LYS A 261 7.08 9.77 1.94
C LYS A 261 8.45 9.73 1.20
N LEU A 262 9.43 9.02 1.76
CA LEU A 262 10.77 8.61 1.24
C LEU A 262 11.06 7.17 1.77
N THR A 263 11.68 6.17 1.10
CA THR A 263 13.03 6.09 0.46
C THR A 263 13.18 4.95 -0.61
N PRO A 264 14.16 5.03 -1.54
CA PRO A 264 14.51 3.94 -2.48
C PRO A 264 15.08 2.65 -1.85
N GLN A 265 15.67 2.74 -0.65
CA GLN A 265 16.28 1.60 0.04
C GLN A 265 15.23 0.58 0.48
N GLN A 266 14.09 1.03 1.02
CA GLN A 266 12.98 0.16 1.39
C GLN A 266 12.40 -0.58 0.18
N ILE A 267 12.27 0.10 -0.96
CA ILE A 267 11.84 -0.52 -2.23
C ILE A 267 12.81 -1.65 -2.62
N GLN A 268 14.12 -1.40 -2.55
CA GLN A 268 15.12 -2.41 -2.89
C GLN A 268 15.08 -3.61 -1.93
N ILE A 269 14.89 -3.38 -0.62
CA ILE A 269 14.78 -4.43 0.40
C ILE A 269 13.54 -5.30 0.17
N VAL A 270 12.39 -4.67 -0.10
CA VAL A 270 11.15 -5.38 -0.45
C VAL A 270 11.40 -6.25 -1.69
N LYS A 271 11.96 -5.68 -2.75
CA LYS A 271 12.25 -6.41 -3.99
C LYS A 271 13.22 -7.57 -3.79
N SER A 272 14.28 -7.40 -3.00
CA SER A 272 15.26 -8.47 -2.76
C SER A 272 14.74 -9.61 -1.90
N THR A 273 13.67 -9.39 -1.14
CA THR A 273 13.09 -10.39 -0.23
C THR A 273 11.87 -11.12 -0.80
N ILE A 274 11.32 -10.67 -1.95
CA ILE A 274 10.21 -11.35 -2.65
C ILE A 274 10.46 -12.86 -2.86
N PRO A 275 11.62 -13.35 -3.34
CA PRO A 275 11.83 -14.78 -3.58
C PRO A 275 11.71 -15.63 -2.31
N ALA A 276 12.10 -15.09 -1.15
CA ALA A 276 11.96 -15.77 0.13
C ALA A 276 10.48 -15.85 0.55
N LEU A 277 9.71 -14.77 0.36
CA LEU A 277 8.27 -14.79 0.61
C LEU A 277 7.53 -15.75 -0.33
N GLU A 278 7.91 -15.84 -1.61
CA GLU A 278 7.33 -16.79 -2.57
C GLU A 278 7.57 -18.24 -2.15
N ALA A 279 8.80 -18.56 -1.73
CA ALA A 279 9.16 -19.91 -1.29
C ALA A 279 8.40 -20.35 -0.03
N HIS A 280 8.05 -19.41 0.86
CA HIS A 280 7.44 -19.69 2.16
C HIS A 280 5.97 -19.22 2.28
N GLY A 281 5.36 -18.80 1.17
CA GLY A 281 4.08 -18.12 1.15
C GLY A 281 2.93 -18.84 1.84
N VAL A 282 2.80 -20.14 1.59
CA VAL A 282 1.76 -20.97 2.22
C VAL A 282 1.94 -21.03 3.75
N ALA A 283 3.18 -21.18 4.21
CA ALA A 283 3.48 -21.22 5.64
C ALA A 283 3.20 -19.87 6.33
N ILE A 284 3.65 -18.76 5.71
CA ILE A 284 3.39 -17.39 6.19
C ILE A 284 1.90 -17.14 6.32
N THR A 285 1.13 -17.43 5.26
CA THR A 285 -0.30 -17.13 5.24
C THR A 285 -1.11 -18.05 6.16
N THR A 286 -0.68 -19.29 6.36
CA THR A 286 -1.27 -20.21 7.35
C THR A 286 -1.11 -19.67 8.76
N LEU A 287 0.13 -19.29 9.13
CA LEU A 287 0.43 -18.72 10.44
C LEU A 287 -0.25 -17.37 10.67
N PHE A 288 -0.28 -16.51 9.65
CA PHE A 288 -1.00 -15.24 9.65
C PHE A 288 -2.47 -15.44 10.03
N TYR A 289 -3.20 -16.32 9.32
CA TYR A 289 -4.62 -16.55 9.60
C TYR A 289 -4.82 -17.15 11.00
N GLN A 290 -3.95 -18.06 11.44
CA GLN A 290 -4.01 -18.61 12.78
C GLN A 290 -3.88 -17.51 13.85
N ARG A 291 -2.88 -16.64 13.72
CA ARG A 291 -2.61 -15.55 14.68
C ARG A 291 -3.72 -14.49 14.64
N LEU A 292 -4.09 -14.02 13.45
CA LEU A 292 -5.12 -13.01 13.27
C LEU A 292 -6.44 -13.45 13.90
N LEU A 293 -6.91 -14.66 13.63
CA LEU A 293 -8.21 -15.13 14.14
C LEU A 293 -8.19 -15.57 15.60
N GLN A 294 -7.00 -15.78 16.17
CA GLN A 294 -6.83 -16.02 17.60
C GLN A 294 -6.87 -14.70 18.38
N GLN A 295 -6.22 -13.65 17.86
CA GLN A 295 -6.18 -12.31 18.47
C GLN A 295 -7.47 -11.53 18.22
N HIS A 296 -8.07 -11.70 17.04
CA HIS A 296 -9.28 -11.02 16.57
C HIS A 296 -10.36 -12.04 16.19
N PRO A 297 -10.94 -12.78 17.17
CA PRO A 297 -11.95 -13.80 16.91
C PRO A 297 -13.22 -13.24 16.24
N GLU A 298 -13.50 -11.94 16.37
CA GLU A 298 -14.59 -11.24 15.69
C GLU A 298 -14.48 -11.31 14.16
N LEU A 299 -13.26 -11.37 13.62
CA LEU A 299 -13.02 -11.45 12.17
C LEU A 299 -13.43 -12.79 11.57
N LYS A 300 -13.71 -13.82 12.39
CA LYS A 300 -14.29 -15.10 11.92
C LYS A 300 -15.68 -14.94 11.30
N ASN A 301 -16.37 -13.82 11.59
CA ASN A 301 -17.65 -13.49 10.96
C ASN A 301 -17.50 -12.83 9.57
N ILE A 302 -16.28 -12.41 9.22
CA ILE A 302 -15.95 -11.77 7.93
C ILE A 302 -15.25 -12.79 7.02
N PHE A 303 -14.30 -13.54 7.56
CA PHE A 303 -13.56 -14.54 6.79
C PHE A 303 -14.34 -15.85 6.61
N ASN A 304 -14.17 -16.50 5.45
CA ASN A 304 -14.83 -17.76 5.13
C ASN A 304 -14.14 -18.94 5.84
N THR A 305 -14.75 -19.43 6.92
CA THR A 305 -14.22 -20.56 7.71
C THR A 305 -14.10 -21.87 6.91
N ALA A 306 -14.85 -22.04 5.82
CA ALA A 306 -14.75 -23.25 4.98
C ALA A 306 -13.46 -23.26 4.15
N HIS A 307 -13.00 -22.10 3.67
CA HIS A 307 -11.75 -21.99 2.92
C HIS A 307 -10.50 -22.04 3.83
N GLN A 308 -10.66 -21.71 5.12
CA GLN A 308 -9.60 -21.88 6.12
C GLN A 308 -9.27 -23.36 6.37
N ALA A 309 -10.26 -24.25 6.26
CA ALA A 309 -10.04 -25.69 6.40
C ALA A 309 -9.37 -26.31 5.17
N THR A 310 -9.47 -25.68 3.99
CA THR A 310 -8.90 -26.19 2.73
C THR A 310 -7.57 -25.54 2.33
N GLY A 311 -7.23 -24.36 2.87
CA GLY A 311 -5.97 -23.66 2.60
C GLY A 311 -5.98 -22.74 1.37
N GLU A 312 -7.09 -22.66 0.63
CA GLU A 312 -7.22 -21.86 -0.61
C GLU A 312 -7.19 -20.33 -0.35
N GLN A 313 -7.70 -19.88 0.79
CA GLN A 313 -7.72 -18.46 1.16
C GLN A 313 -6.34 -17.91 1.59
N PRO A 314 -5.51 -18.64 2.37
CA PRO A 314 -4.09 -18.33 2.57
C PRO A 314 -3.35 -17.92 1.29
N ALA A 315 -3.49 -18.66 0.20
CA ALA A 315 -2.81 -18.37 -1.06
C ALA A 315 -3.24 -17.04 -1.72
N ALA A 316 -4.51 -16.65 -1.56
CA ALA A 316 -5.11 -15.44 -2.14
C ALA A 316 -4.45 -14.13 -1.70
N LEU A 317 -4.34 -13.99 -0.38
CA LEU A 317 -3.79 -12.80 0.24
C LEU A 317 -2.30 -12.71 -0.08
N ALA A 318 -1.60 -13.85 -0.03
CA ALA A 318 -0.20 -13.97 -0.41
C ALA A 318 0.03 -13.44 -1.83
N HIS A 319 -0.72 -13.95 -2.82
CA HIS A 319 -0.61 -13.51 -4.21
C HIS A 319 -0.87 -12.02 -4.39
N SER A 320 -1.83 -11.43 -3.65
CA SER A 320 -2.14 -10.00 -3.77
C SER A 320 -1.04 -9.11 -3.20
N VAL A 321 -0.46 -9.49 -2.06
CA VAL A 321 0.68 -8.79 -1.45
C VAL A 321 1.93 -8.95 -2.32
N TRP A 322 2.14 -10.11 -2.95
CA TRP A 322 3.25 -10.33 -3.90
C TRP A 322 3.09 -9.55 -5.20
N ALA A 323 1.87 -9.53 -5.76
CA ALA A 323 1.57 -8.76 -6.95
C ALA A 323 1.84 -7.27 -6.70
N TYR A 324 1.49 -6.76 -5.52
CA TYR A 324 1.87 -5.41 -5.10
C TYR A 324 3.38 -5.25 -5.00
N ALA A 325 4.07 -6.11 -4.23
CA ALA A 325 5.51 -6.00 -4.00
C ALA A 325 6.32 -6.04 -5.32
N THR A 326 5.88 -6.84 -6.29
CA THR A 326 6.51 -6.95 -7.62
C THR A 326 6.30 -5.69 -8.47
N ASN A 327 5.21 -4.95 -8.23
CA ASN A 327 4.86 -3.72 -8.94
C ASN A 327 5.01 -2.46 -8.06
N ILE A 328 5.81 -2.51 -6.99
CA ILE A 328 5.94 -1.41 -6.01
C ILE A 328 6.45 -0.09 -6.64
N GLU A 329 7.18 -0.16 -7.75
CA GLU A 329 7.65 1.01 -8.51
C GLU A 329 6.63 1.51 -9.56
N HIS A 330 5.61 0.70 -9.85
CA HIS A 330 4.60 0.92 -10.90
C HIS A 330 3.18 0.62 -10.36
N PRO A 331 2.72 1.33 -9.31
CA PRO A 331 1.44 1.03 -8.65
C PRO A 331 0.24 1.19 -9.58
N GLU A 332 0.36 1.92 -10.71
CA GLU A 332 -0.67 2.02 -11.73
C GLU A 332 -1.07 0.67 -12.35
N ALA A 333 -0.15 -0.30 -12.39
CA ALA A 333 -0.42 -1.65 -12.88
C ALA A 333 -1.41 -2.40 -11.99
N LEU A 334 -1.59 -1.96 -10.75
CA LEU A 334 -2.44 -2.61 -9.76
C LEU A 334 -3.88 -2.11 -9.77
N LYS A 335 -4.20 -1.06 -10.54
CA LYS A 335 -5.56 -0.51 -10.61
C LYS A 335 -6.65 -1.57 -10.84
N PRO A 336 -6.51 -2.53 -11.77
CA PRO A 336 -7.51 -3.58 -11.96
C PRO A 336 -7.67 -4.49 -10.73
N ALA A 337 -6.56 -4.82 -10.06
CA ALA A 337 -6.58 -5.65 -8.85
C ALA A 337 -7.19 -4.90 -7.66
N ILE A 338 -6.81 -3.63 -7.46
CA ILE A 338 -7.36 -2.74 -6.44
C ILE A 338 -8.87 -2.59 -6.63
N SER A 339 -9.33 -2.38 -7.87
CA SER A 339 -10.75 -2.27 -8.17
C SER A 339 -11.51 -3.52 -7.76
N ARG A 340 -11.09 -4.70 -8.26
CA ARG A 340 -11.75 -5.98 -7.97
C ARG A 340 -11.78 -6.32 -6.48
N ILE A 341 -10.63 -6.21 -5.81
CA ILE A 341 -10.51 -6.54 -4.38
C ILE A 341 -11.24 -5.48 -3.54
N GLY A 342 -11.14 -4.20 -3.90
CA GLY A 342 -11.81 -3.10 -3.20
C GLY A 342 -13.33 -3.20 -3.24
N HIS A 343 -13.92 -3.57 -4.39
CA HIS A 343 -15.36 -3.87 -4.46
C HIS A 343 -15.74 -5.05 -3.57
N LYS A 344 -14.89 -6.09 -3.49
CA LYS A 344 -15.12 -7.22 -2.60
C LYS A 344 -15.07 -6.80 -1.13
N HIS A 345 -14.07 -6.02 -0.73
CA HIS A 345 -13.92 -5.47 0.61
C HIS A 345 -15.14 -4.61 1.00
N ALA A 346 -15.58 -3.72 0.10
CA ALA A 346 -16.78 -2.91 0.31
C ALA A 346 -18.03 -3.78 0.53
N SER A 347 -18.19 -4.87 -0.23
CA SER A 347 -19.31 -5.82 -0.07
C SER A 347 -19.30 -6.56 1.28
N LEU A 348 -18.11 -6.73 1.88
CA LEU A 348 -17.91 -7.37 3.18
C LEU A 348 -17.95 -6.36 4.33
N GLY A 349 -18.01 -5.07 4.05
CA GLY A 349 -18.01 -4.00 5.05
C GLY A 349 -16.65 -3.81 5.72
N ILE A 350 -15.55 -4.05 5.01
CA ILE A 350 -14.19 -3.83 5.53
C ILE A 350 -13.97 -2.35 5.83
N THR A 351 -13.35 -2.04 6.96
CA THR A 351 -13.11 -0.66 7.41
C THR A 351 -11.63 -0.39 7.67
N ALA A 352 -11.25 0.89 7.61
CA ALA A 352 -9.85 1.32 7.74
C ALA A 352 -9.17 0.86 9.04
N ASP A 353 -9.92 0.75 10.14
CA ASP A 353 -9.45 0.29 11.45
C ASP A 353 -9.08 -1.20 11.51
N GLN A 354 -9.46 -2.00 10.50
CA GLN A 354 -9.09 -3.42 10.42
C GLN A 354 -7.72 -3.64 9.78
N TYR A 355 -7.23 -2.70 8.96
CA TYR A 355 -5.94 -2.82 8.27
C TYR A 355 -4.73 -2.90 9.21
N PRO A 356 -4.65 -2.17 10.34
CA PRO A 356 -3.57 -2.35 11.30
C PRO A 356 -3.46 -3.78 11.84
N ALA A 357 -4.59 -4.39 12.23
CA ALA A 357 -4.62 -5.76 12.75
C ALA A 357 -4.13 -6.79 11.71
N VAL A 358 -4.55 -6.62 10.45
CA VAL A 358 -4.08 -7.47 9.34
C VAL A 358 -2.58 -7.28 9.10
N GLY A 359 -2.08 -6.04 9.14
CA GLY A 359 -0.68 -5.71 8.95
C GLY A 359 0.22 -6.30 10.03
N GLU A 360 -0.16 -6.14 11.30
CA GLU A 360 0.56 -6.72 12.44
C GLU A 360 0.61 -8.25 12.35
N GLY A 361 -0.53 -8.88 12.09
CA GLY A 361 -0.59 -10.34 11.94
C GLY A 361 0.28 -10.86 10.79
N LEU A 362 0.28 -10.16 9.64
CA LEU A 362 1.04 -10.57 8.46
C LEU A 362 2.55 -10.43 8.69
N LEU A 363 2.99 -9.28 9.20
CA LEU A 363 4.41 -9.01 9.46
C LEU A 363 4.95 -9.94 10.55
N ALA A 364 4.17 -10.24 11.58
CA ALA A 364 4.55 -11.19 12.62
C ALA A 364 4.71 -12.61 12.06
N ALA A 365 3.85 -13.01 11.11
CA ALA A 365 3.96 -14.31 10.45
C ALA A 365 5.16 -14.39 9.52
N ILE A 366 5.47 -13.31 8.78
CA ILE A 366 6.69 -13.21 7.95
C ILE A 366 7.94 -13.38 8.83
N LYS A 367 8.03 -12.64 9.95
CA LYS A 367 9.16 -12.74 10.89
C LYS A 367 9.36 -14.16 11.41
N GLU A 368 8.28 -14.81 11.84
CA GLU A 368 8.36 -16.13 12.45
C GLU A 368 8.72 -17.24 11.45
N VAL A 369 8.18 -17.19 10.22
CA VAL A 369 8.45 -18.22 9.21
C VAL A 369 9.83 -18.09 8.59
N LEU A 370 10.28 -16.86 8.33
CA LEU A 370 11.58 -16.61 7.73
C LEU A 370 12.72 -16.51 8.76
N GLY A 371 12.40 -16.39 10.05
CA GLY A 371 13.35 -16.41 11.16
C GLY A 371 14.45 -15.36 10.98
N ASP A 372 15.70 -15.78 11.16
CA ASP A 372 16.89 -14.92 11.10
C ASP A 372 17.12 -14.27 9.73
N ALA A 373 16.42 -14.71 8.67
CA ALA A 373 16.47 -14.09 7.34
C ALA A 373 15.68 -12.76 7.25
N VAL A 374 14.92 -12.42 8.29
CA VAL A 374 14.12 -11.18 8.37
C VAL A 374 14.60 -10.38 9.58
N ASP A 375 15.52 -9.47 9.32
CA ASP A 375 15.93 -8.43 10.26
C ASP A 375 14.89 -7.29 10.35
N ASP A 376 15.16 -6.29 11.19
CA ASP A 376 14.23 -5.17 11.36
C ASP A 376 14.16 -4.26 10.16
N GLN A 377 15.22 -4.16 9.36
CA GLN A 377 15.20 -3.37 8.13
C GLN A 377 14.25 -4.00 7.12
N VAL A 378 14.26 -5.34 7.00
CA VAL A 378 13.30 -6.09 6.19
C VAL A 378 11.89 -5.88 6.72
N LEU A 379 11.65 -6.02 8.02
CA LEU A 379 10.32 -5.80 8.60
C LEU A 379 9.82 -4.38 8.43
N ASP A 380 10.68 -3.38 8.59
CA ASP A 380 10.32 -1.98 8.40
C ASP A 380 9.97 -1.69 6.93
N ALA A 381 10.78 -2.19 6.00
CA ALA A 381 10.51 -2.06 4.58
C ALA A 381 9.16 -2.72 4.19
N TRP A 382 8.86 -3.91 4.71
CA TRP A 382 7.58 -4.58 4.50
C TRP A 382 6.42 -3.86 5.21
N ARG A 383 6.63 -3.27 6.38
CA ARG A 383 5.63 -2.45 7.08
C ARG A 383 5.28 -1.21 6.27
N ALA A 384 6.28 -0.53 5.72
CA ALA A 384 6.10 0.62 4.86
C ALA A 384 5.34 0.25 3.57
N ALA A 385 5.74 -0.86 2.93
CA ALA A 385 5.11 -1.38 1.72
C ALA A 385 3.64 -1.78 1.96
N TYR A 386 3.36 -2.53 3.03
CA TYR A 386 2.00 -2.88 3.43
C TYR A 386 1.15 -1.63 3.70
N GLY A 387 1.69 -0.65 4.44
CA GLY A 387 0.96 0.57 4.77
C GLY A 387 0.61 1.41 3.54
N GLU A 388 1.43 1.37 2.49
CA GLU A 388 1.10 2.00 1.22
C GLU A 388 0.00 1.26 0.46
N LEU A 389 0.10 -0.06 0.32
CA LEU A 389 -0.97 -0.88 -0.28
C LEU A 389 -2.31 -0.70 0.44
N ALA A 390 -2.27 -0.73 1.79
CA ALA A 390 -3.43 -0.47 2.62
C ALA A 390 -4.04 0.91 2.36
N GLY A 391 -3.20 1.94 2.18
CA GLY A 391 -3.65 3.29 1.81
C GLY A 391 -4.47 3.31 0.52
N TYR A 392 -3.98 2.66 -0.55
CA TYR A 392 -4.72 2.59 -1.82
C TYR A 392 -6.09 1.92 -1.67
N PHE A 393 -6.17 0.84 -0.91
CA PHE A 393 -7.43 0.15 -0.65
C PHE A 393 -8.39 0.98 0.21
N ILE A 394 -7.89 1.58 1.29
CA ILE A 394 -8.69 2.43 2.19
C ILE A 394 -9.31 3.60 1.40
N ASP A 395 -8.51 4.26 0.55
CA ASP A 395 -9.00 5.38 -0.26
C ASP A 395 -10.06 4.93 -1.27
N PHE A 396 -9.82 3.81 -1.96
CA PHE A 396 -10.75 3.24 -2.94
C PHE A 396 -12.08 2.81 -2.28
N GLU A 397 -12.01 2.09 -1.15
CA GLU A 397 -13.18 1.64 -0.39
C GLU A 397 -13.96 2.80 0.21
N SER A 398 -13.28 3.81 0.74
CA SER A 398 -13.89 5.03 1.25
C SER A 398 -14.72 5.74 0.18
N GLU A 399 -14.21 5.79 -1.05
CA GLU A 399 -14.94 6.32 -2.20
C GLU A 399 -16.17 5.45 -2.53
N LEU A 400 -16.02 4.13 -2.58
CA LEU A 400 -17.15 3.22 -2.81
C LEU A 400 -18.27 3.40 -1.76
N TYR A 401 -17.92 3.51 -0.48
CA TYR A 401 -18.91 3.75 0.57
C TYR A 401 -19.59 5.10 0.41
N ARG A 402 -18.85 6.15 0.06
CA ARG A 402 -19.42 7.48 -0.17
C ARG A 402 -20.38 7.48 -1.36
N GLN A 403 -20.03 6.79 -2.45
CA GLN A 403 -20.91 6.62 -3.61
C GLN A 403 -22.16 5.82 -3.27
N ALA A 404 -22.01 4.75 -2.47
CA ALA A 404 -23.14 3.96 -1.99
C ALA A 404 -24.13 4.80 -1.17
N GLU A 405 -23.65 5.66 -0.27
CA GLU A 405 -24.50 6.57 0.51
C GLU A 405 -25.11 7.70 -0.33
N ALA A 406 -24.38 8.19 -1.34
CA ALA A 406 -24.87 9.22 -2.25
C ALA A 406 -25.91 8.71 -3.26
N THR A 407 -25.93 7.39 -3.53
CA THR A 407 -26.87 6.77 -4.45
C THR A 407 -28.28 6.80 -3.85
N PRO A 408 -29.31 7.31 -4.56
CA PRO A 408 -30.69 7.29 -4.07
C PRO A 408 -31.13 5.87 -3.70
N GLY A 409 -31.57 5.68 -2.45
CA GLY A 409 -31.95 4.37 -1.90
C GLY A 409 -30.76 3.50 -1.43
N GLY A 410 -29.53 3.98 -1.57
CA GLY A 410 -28.31 3.30 -1.12
C GLY A 410 -28.03 3.47 0.38
N TRP A 411 -27.10 2.67 0.90
CA TRP A 411 -26.72 2.63 2.32
C TRP A 411 -25.25 2.23 2.52
N LYS A 412 -24.76 2.40 3.75
CA LYS A 412 -23.45 1.88 4.17
C LYS A 412 -23.62 0.77 5.20
N GLY A 413 -22.76 -0.24 5.14
CA GLY A 413 -22.81 -1.40 6.02
C GLY A 413 -23.99 -2.32 5.67
N TRP A 414 -24.73 -2.76 6.68
CA TRP A 414 -25.78 -3.77 6.55
C TRP A 414 -27.17 -3.15 6.65
N ARG A 415 -28.07 -3.54 5.74
CA ARG A 415 -29.50 -3.20 5.80
C ARG A 415 -30.32 -4.48 5.92
N LYS A 416 -31.39 -4.42 6.68
CA LYS A 416 -32.26 -5.58 6.94
C LYS A 416 -33.26 -5.80 5.80
N PHE A 417 -33.28 -7.01 5.29
CA PHE A 417 -34.23 -7.50 4.28
C PHE A 417 -34.97 -8.73 4.80
N PHE A 418 -36.09 -9.06 4.18
CA PHE A 418 -36.74 -10.35 4.36
C PHE A 418 -36.94 -11.06 3.01
N ILE A 419 -36.98 -12.39 3.04
CA ILE A 419 -37.29 -13.20 1.85
C ILE A 419 -38.78 -13.08 1.55
N SER A 420 -39.16 -12.30 0.53
CA SER A 420 -40.55 -12.10 0.14
C SER A 420 -41.08 -13.21 -0.79
N LYS A 421 -40.19 -13.86 -1.56
CA LYS A 421 -40.54 -14.96 -2.46
C LYS A 421 -39.37 -15.92 -2.68
N LYS A 422 -39.69 -17.19 -2.92
CA LYS A 422 -38.77 -18.24 -3.38
C LYS A 422 -39.29 -18.89 -4.65
N VAL A 423 -38.42 -19.15 -5.62
CA VAL A 423 -38.75 -19.84 -6.89
C VAL A 423 -37.68 -20.88 -7.19
N ASN A 424 -38.09 -22.11 -7.45
CA ASN A 424 -37.16 -23.15 -7.93
C ASN A 424 -36.89 -22.92 -9.42
N GLU A 425 -35.62 -22.73 -9.78
CA GLU A 425 -35.15 -22.51 -11.15
C GLU A 425 -34.51 -23.79 -11.70
N GLY A 426 -35.14 -24.95 -11.46
CA GLY A 426 -34.58 -26.27 -11.73
C GLY A 426 -34.19 -27.03 -10.46
N GLU A 427 -33.47 -28.14 -10.62
CA GLU A 427 -33.18 -29.06 -9.50
C GLU A 427 -32.16 -28.53 -8.50
N GLU A 428 -31.24 -27.66 -8.94
CA GLU A 428 -30.09 -27.22 -8.12
C GLU A 428 -30.11 -25.74 -7.75
N ILE A 429 -30.99 -24.92 -8.33
CA ILE A 429 -30.96 -23.46 -8.17
C ILE A 429 -32.30 -22.94 -7.62
N ILE A 430 -32.25 -22.07 -6.61
CA ILE A 430 -33.41 -21.34 -6.09
C ILE A 430 -33.17 -19.84 -6.21
N SER A 431 -34.13 -19.12 -6.79
CA SER A 431 -34.21 -17.65 -6.77
C SER A 431 -34.89 -17.17 -5.50
N PHE A 432 -34.25 -16.22 -4.80
CA PHE A 432 -34.74 -15.55 -3.60
C PHE A 432 -34.97 -14.08 -3.91
N TYR A 433 -36.13 -13.58 -3.50
CA TYR A 433 -36.53 -12.20 -3.68
C TYR A 433 -36.45 -11.52 -2.31
N LEU A 434 -35.64 -10.48 -2.21
CA LEU A 434 -35.30 -9.81 -0.97
C LEU A 434 -35.91 -8.42 -0.95
N THR A 435 -36.81 -8.16 0.00
CA THR A 435 -37.49 -6.85 0.15
C THR A 435 -37.00 -6.18 1.43
N PRO A 436 -36.70 -4.87 1.42
CA PRO A 436 -36.19 -4.18 2.60
C PRO A 436 -37.28 -4.06 3.67
N ILE A 437 -36.93 -4.33 4.94
CA ILE A 437 -37.90 -4.29 6.06
C ILE A 437 -38.41 -2.87 6.31
N ASP A 438 -37.54 -1.88 6.16
CA ASP A 438 -37.83 -0.46 6.36
C ASP A 438 -38.70 0.17 5.26
N LYS A 439 -38.96 -0.57 4.17
CA LYS A 439 -39.73 -0.12 2.99
C LYS A 439 -39.16 1.12 2.28
N ALA A 440 -37.95 1.54 2.60
CA ALA A 440 -37.30 2.64 1.88
C ALA A 440 -36.88 2.16 0.48
N ALA A 441 -36.77 3.11 -0.45
CA ALA A 441 -36.41 2.81 -1.83
C ALA A 441 -35.08 2.05 -1.93
N LEU A 442 -34.96 1.21 -2.96
CA LEU A 442 -33.72 0.54 -3.33
C LEU A 442 -33.02 1.33 -4.43
N PRO A 443 -31.67 1.20 -4.55
CA PRO A 443 -30.94 1.79 -5.66
C PRO A 443 -31.41 1.18 -6.98
N ALA A 444 -31.42 2.01 -8.03
CA ALA A 444 -31.65 1.54 -9.39
C ALA A 444 -30.42 0.76 -9.86
N LEU A 445 -30.56 -0.57 -9.97
CA LEU A 445 -29.52 -1.48 -10.45
C LEU A 445 -30.01 -2.25 -11.68
N SER A 446 -29.07 -2.85 -12.43
CA SER A 446 -29.38 -3.75 -13.54
C SER A 446 -30.25 -4.92 -13.05
N ASP A 447 -31.41 -5.13 -13.69
CA ASP A 447 -32.44 -6.11 -13.32
C ASP A 447 -33.27 -5.82 -12.05
N MET A 448 -33.81 -4.59 -11.98
CA MET A 448 -34.80 -4.19 -10.99
C MET A 448 -36.14 -3.90 -11.70
N PRO A 449 -37.03 -4.89 -11.93
CA PRO A 449 -38.25 -4.71 -12.72
C PRO A 449 -39.25 -3.69 -12.14
N ASN A 450 -39.12 -3.31 -10.86
CA ASN A 450 -40.03 -2.34 -10.21
C ASN A 450 -39.41 -1.57 -9.02
N GLY A 451 -38.12 -1.78 -8.71
CA GLY A 451 -37.45 -1.13 -7.57
C GLY A 451 -37.84 -1.68 -6.19
N GLU A 452 -38.59 -2.78 -6.09
CA GLU A 452 -39.17 -3.27 -4.83
C GLU A 452 -38.36 -4.37 -4.13
N TYR A 453 -37.53 -5.12 -4.86
CA TYR A 453 -36.76 -6.23 -4.33
C TYR A 453 -35.46 -6.46 -5.08
N PHE A 454 -34.47 -7.05 -4.41
CA PHE A 454 -33.35 -7.69 -5.09
C PHE A 454 -33.64 -9.16 -5.36
N GLN A 455 -33.12 -9.69 -6.47
CA GLN A 455 -33.14 -11.13 -6.77
C GLN A 455 -31.72 -11.69 -6.66
N ILE A 456 -31.53 -12.71 -5.82
CA ILE A 456 -30.34 -13.56 -5.84
C ILE A 456 -30.73 -14.97 -6.24
N SER A 457 -29.92 -15.64 -7.04
CA SER A 457 -30.17 -17.03 -7.43
C SER A 457 -29.01 -17.90 -6.98
N VAL A 458 -29.30 -18.86 -6.12
CA VAL A 458 -28.30 -19.60 -5.38
C VAL A 458 -28.33 -21.03 -5.85
N LYS A 459 -27.16 -21.56 -6.24
CA LYS A 459 -26.98 -22.97 -6.52
C LYS A 459 -26.64 -23.71 -5.23
N ARG A 460 -27.26 -24.87 -5.01
CA ARG A 460 -26.90 -25.79 -3.92
C ARG A 460 -25.51 -26.38 -4.18
N GLU A 461 -24.63 -26.23 -3.21
CA GLU A 461 -23.30 -26.89 -3.24
C GLU A 461 -23.35 -28.11 -2.32
N SER A 462 -23.74 -29.26 -2.87
CA SER A 462 -23.78 -30.53 -2.13
C SER A 462 -22.37 -31.09 -1.88
N ALA A 463 -22.25 -31.99 -0.90
CA ALA A 463 -21.00 -32.70 -0.67
C ALA A 463 -20.62 -33.53 -1.90
N LEU A 464 -19.35 -33.49 -2.30
CA LEU A 464 -18.80 -34.17 -3.47
C LEU A 464 -17.55 -34.95 -3.06
N GLY A 465 -17.73 -36.25 -2.81
CA GLY A 465 -16.65 -37.10 -2.31
C GLY A 465 -16.07 -36.57 -0.99
N PRO A 466 -14.76 -36.25 -0.91
CA PRO A 466 -14.15 -35.68 0.28
C PRO A 466 -14.46 -34.17 0.49
N LYS A 467 -15.01 -33.48 -0.52
CA LYS A 467 -15.35 -32.05 -0.42
C LYS A 467 -16.63 -31.87 0.40
N PRO A 468 -16.60 -31.13 1.53
CA PRO A 468 -17.79 -30.90 2.34
C PRO A 468 -18.84 -30.06 1.62
N ALA A 469 -20.10 -30.20 2.02
CA ALA A 469 -21.20 -29.39 1.50
C ALA A 469 -21.01 -27.90 1.85
N GLY A 470 -21.42 -27.01 0.95
CA GLY A 470 -21.36 -25.56 1.15
C GLY A 470 -22.29 -25.10 2.28
N ARG A 471 -21.77 -24.37 3.26
CA ARG A 471 -22.56 -24.00 4.46
C ARG A 471 -23.76 -23.10 4.13
N ILE A 472 -23.52 -21.99 3.43
CA ILE A 472 -24.54 -20.95 3.21
C ILE A 472 -25.56 -21.37 2.15
N SER A 473 -25.13 -21.99 1.04
CA SER A 473 -26.05 -22.42 -0.02
C SER A 473 -27.04 -23.48 0.48
N ASN A 474 -26.60 -24.47 1.26
CA ASN A 474 -27.52 -25.46 1.82
C ASN A 474 -28.48 -24.86 2.87
N VAL A 475 -28.01 -23.93 3.72
CA VAL A 475 -28.88 -23.20 4.67
C VAL A 475 -29.96 -22.39 3.94
N LEU A 476 -29.62 -21.72 2.84
CA LEU A 476 -30.60 -20.97 2.04
C LEU A 476 -31.65 -21.89 1.40
N HIS A 477 -31.23 -23.06 0.92
CA HIS A 477 -32.13 -24.03 0.31
C HIS A 477 -33.06 -24.72 1.33
N GLU A 478 -32.53 -25.16 2.47
CA GLU A 478 -33.23 -26.05 3.40
C GLU A 478 -33.76 -25.34 4.66
N GLY A 479 -33.08 -24.29 5.12
CA GLY A 479 -33.25 -23.75 6.46
C GLY A 479 -33.99 -22.41 6.57
N LEU A 480 -34.14 -21.65 5.48
CA LEU A 480 -34.70 -20.28 5.55
C LEU A 480 -36.10 -20.22 4.91
N PRO A 481 -37.19 -19.99 5.66
CA PRO A 481 -38.53 -19.84 5.07
C PRO A 481 -38.73 -18.46 4.43
N VAL A 482 -39.80 -18.31 3.64
CA VAL A 482 -40.34 -16.98 3.28
C VAL A 482 -40.66 -16.21 4.57
N GLY A 483 -40.30 -14.93 4.63
CA GLY A 483 -40.38 -14.08 5.81
C GLY A 483 -39.12 -14.07 6.68
N ALA A 484 -38.13 -14.94 6.41
CA ALA A 484 -36.86 -14.90 7.15
C ALA A 484 -36.06 -13.63 6.84
N GLU A 485 -35.44 -13.06 7.88
CA GLU A 485 -34.66 -11.83 7.78
C GLU A 485 -33.19 -12.10 7.44
N LEU A 486 -32.60 -11.20 6.67
CA LEU A 486 -31.21 -11.25 6.21
C LEU A 486 -30.58 -9.85 6.30
N ASP A 487 -29.30 -9.80 6.66
CA ASP A 487 -28.48 -8.60 6.51
C ASP A 487 -27.87 -8.58 5.11
N VAL A 488 -28.10 -7.49 4.39
CA VAL A 488 -27.65 -7.30 3.01
C VAL A 488 -26.82 -6.03 2.92
N SER A 489 -25.59 -6.14 2.44
CA SER A 489 -24.75 -4.99 2.12
C SER A 489 -25.17 -4.36 0.79
N MET A 490 -24.69 -3.15 0.51
CA MET A 490 -24.88 -2.57 -0.82
C MET A 490 -24.24 -3.47 -1.90
N PRO A 491 -24.86 -3.60 -3.08
CA PRO A 491 -24.22 -4.27 -4.20
C PRO A 491 -22.98 -3.51 -4.68
N PHE A 492 -21.85 -4.21 -4.75
CA PHE A 492 -20.57 -3.71 -5.28
C PHE A 492 -20.02 -4.70 -6.31
N GLY A 493 -19.31 -4.20 -7.32
CA GLY A 493 -18.62 -4.99 -8.33
C GLY A 493 -18.15 -4.10 -9.48
N ASP A 494 -17.07 -4.50 -10.14
CA ASP A 494 -16.52 -3.88 -11.35
C ASP A 494 -16.98 -4.60 -12.64
N PHE A 495 -17.51 -5.83 -12.52
CA PHE A 495 -18.13 -6.57 -13.61
C PHE A 495 -19.53 -6.06 -13.94
N VAL A 496 -19.59 -4.92 -14.62
CA VAL A 496 -20.84 -4.24 -15.00
C VAL A 496 -20.96 -4.07 -16.50
N LEU A 497 -22.21 -4.07 -16.99
CA LEU A 497 -22.51 -3.75 -18.38
C LEU A 497 -22.34 -2.24 -18.61
N ASP A 498 -21.61 -1.85 -19.65
CA ASP A 498 -21.68 -0.48 -20.15
C ASP A 498 -23.04 -0.27 -20.85
N VAL A 499 -23.96 0.39 -20.15
CA VAL A 499 -25.32 0.68 -20.64
C VAL A 499 -25.38 1.73 -21.75
N ASN A 500 -24.32 2.53 -21.92
CA ASN A 500 -24.27 3.59 -22.94
C ASN A 500 -23.66 3.09 -24.26
N ALA A 501 -22.93 1.96 -24.23
CA ALA A 501 -22.34 1.37 -25.42
C ALA A 501 -23.40 0.88 -26.42
N THR A 502 -23.17 1.20 -27.69
CA THR A 502 -23.99 0.72 -28.82
C THR A 502 -23.38 -0.49 -29.54
N THR A 503 -22.15 -0.88 -29.18
CA THR A 503 -21.45 -2.05 -29.70
C THR A 503 -22.22 -3.34 -29.38
N PRO A 504 -22.10 -4.40 -30.20
CA PRO A 504 -22.69 -5.69 -29.84
C PRO A 504 -22.14 -6.22 -28.52
N VAL A 505 -22.90 -7.08 -27.86
CA VAL A 505 -22.47 -7.72 -26.61
C VAL A 505 -22.73 -9.23 -26.65
N VAL A 506 -21.73 -9.98 -26.19
CA VAL A 506 -21.79 -11.45 -26.14
C VAL A 506 -21.70 -11.88 -24.68
N LEU A 507 -22.78 -12.49 -24.19
CA LEU A 507 -22.95 -12.91 -22.80
C LEU A 507 -22.72 -14.42 -22.74
N ILE A 508 -21.63 -14.86 -22.12
CA ILE A 508 -21.19 -16.26 -22.09
C ILE A 508 -21.26 -16.78 -20.66
N SER A 509 -22.06 -17.83 -20.43
CA SER A 509 -22.24 -18.40 -19.09
C SER A 509 -22.11 -19.91 -19.02
N GLY A 510 -21.62 -20.40 -17.88
CA GLY A 510 -21.59 -21.81 -17.52
C GLY A 510 -22.33 -22.08 -16.21
N GLY A 511 -23.38 -22.91 -16.24
CA GLY A 511 -24.19 -23.24 -15.06
C GLY A 511 -24.75 -21.99 -14.36
N VAL A 512 -24.57 -21.87 -13.04
CA VAL A 512 -25.05 -20.69 -12.28
C VAL A 512 -24.41 -19.36 -12.72
N GLY A 513 -23.35 -19.40 -13.55
CA GLY A 513 -22.80 -18.28 -14.33
C GLY A 513 -23.84 -17.43 -15.07
N LEU A 514 -25.03 -17.97 -15.34
CA LEU A 514 -26.08 -17.26 -16.05
C LEU A 514 -26.67 -16.06 -15.29
N THR A 515 -26.52 -15.98 -13.97
CA THR A 515 -27.23 -15.00 -13.14
C THR A 515 -26.88 -13.54 -13.47
N PRO A 516 -25.60 -13.11 -13.54
CA PRO A 516 -25.28 -11.76 -14.01
C PRO A 516 -25.66 -11.57 -15.49
N MET A 517 -25.55 -12.61 -16.32
CA MET A 517 -25.90 -12.51 -17.75
C MET A 517 -27.38 -12.22 -17.96
N MET A 518 -28.26 -12.86 -17.18
CA MET A 518 -29.70 -12.58 -17.22
C MET A 518 -30.00 -11.15 -16.79
N SER A 519 -29.26 -10.62 -15.82
CA SER A 519 -29.42 -9.23 -15.37
C SER A 519 -28.99 -8.22 -16.44
N MET A 520 -27.83 -8.44 -17.06
CA MET A 520 -27.34 -7.65 -18.19
C MET A 520 -28.29 -7.73 -19.38
N LEU A 521 -28.71 -8.95 -19.76
CA LEU A 521 -29.66 -9.18 -20.85
C LEU A 521 -30.96 -8.42 -20.64
N LYS A 522 -31.56 -8.52 -19.44
CA LYS A 522 -32.79 -7.80 -19.13
C LYS A 522 -32.60 -6.28 -19.24
N THR A 523 -31.49 -5.77 -18.72
CA THR A 523 -31.19 -4.34 -18.75
C THR A 523 -31.09 -3.82 -20.19
N ILE A 524 -30.45 -4.59 -21.09
CA ILE A 524 -30.35 -4.24 -22.51
C ILE A 524 -31.74 -4.16 -23.17
N VAL A 525 -32.62 -5.13 -22.91
CA VAL A 525 -33.94 -5.16 -23.54
C VAL A 525 -34.91 -4.13 -22.93
N ASP A 526 -34.81 -3.85 -21.63
CA ASP A 526 -35.63 -2.83 -20.95
C ASP A 526 -35.31 -1.41 -21.44
N LEU A 527 -34.04 -1.13 -21.77
CA LEU A 527 -33.62 0.15 -22.35
C LEU A 527 -34.20 0.38 -23.76
N GLY A 528 -34.80 -0.64 -24.38
CA GLY A 528 -35.52 -0.53 -25.66
C GLY A 528 -34.63 -0.26 -26.88
N GLY A 529 -33.33 -0.55 -26.79
CA GLY A 529 -32.34 -0.30 -27.85
C GLY A 529 -32.21 -1.43 -28.88
N SER A 530 -31.57 -1.13 -30.02
CA SER A 530 -31.24 -2.10 -31.08
C SER A 530 -29.88 -2.79 -30.89
N ARG A 531 -29.31 -2.73 -29.68
CA ARG A 531 -28.00 -3.32 -29.38
C ARG A 531 -28.08 -4.82 -29.61
N ARG A 532 -27.23 -5.35 -30.50
CA ARG A 532 -27.20 -6.79 -30.81
C ARG A 532 -26.65 -7.57 -29.62
N VAL A 533 -27.36 -8.61 -29.19
CA VAL A 533 -26.96 -9.47 -28.08
C VAL A 533 -26.83 -10.91 -28.55
N VAL A 534 -25.78 -11.59 -28.12
CA VAL A 534 -25.63 -13.05 -28.30
C VAL A 534 -25.48 -13.69 -26.93
N PHE A 535 -26.45 -14.51 -26.54
CA PHE A 535 -26.48 -15.19 -25.25
C PHE A 535 -26.03 -16.65 -25.41
N ILE A 536 -24.84 -16.96 -24.92
CA ILE A 536 -24.23 -18.28 -24.99
C ILE A 536 -24.29 -18.91 -23.60
N HIS A 537 -24.93 -20.06 -23.48
CA HIS A 537 -25.09 -20.74 -22.18
C HIS A 537 -24.72 -22.21 -22.28
N ALA A 538 -23.84 -22.67 -21.39
CA ALA A 538 -23.48 -24.08 -21.25
C ALA A 538 -24.00 -24.63 -19.92
N VAL A 539 -24.67 -25.77 -19.99
CA VAL A 539 -25.24 -26.44 -18.82
C VAL A 539 -25.26 -27.95 -19.05
N ARG A 540 -25.36 -28.73 -17.98
CA ARG A 540 -25.30 -30.20 -18.09
C ARG A 540 -26.48 -30.77 -18.87
N ASN A 541 -27.71 -30.39 -18.54
CA ASN A 541 -28.94 -30.89 -19.15
C ASN A 541 -30.12 -29.98 -18.77
N GLY A 542 -31.32 -30.29 -19.27
CA GLY A 542 -32.51 -29.47 -19.05
C GLY A 542 -32.99 -29.36 -17.61
N ARG A 543 -32.74 -30.36 -16.76
CA ARG A 543 -33.18 -30.36 -15.35
C ARG A 543 -32.49 -29.31 -14.49
N VAL A 544 -31.27 -28.93 -14.86
CA VAL A 544 -30.45 -27.94 -14.14
C VAL A 544 -30.26 -26.63 -14.92
N HIS A 545 -30.98 -26.44 -16.03
CA HIS A 545 -31.00 -25.19 -16.79
C HIS A 545 -31.93 -24.17 -16.13
N ALA A 546 -31.36 -23.32 -15.28
CA ALA A 546 -32.09 -22.26 -14.60
C ALA A 546 -32.62 -21.17 -15.55
N MET A 547 -33.76 -20.56 -15.19
CA MET A 547 -34.36 -19.42 -15.91
C MET A 547 -34.64 -19.66 -17.41
N LYS A 548 -34.69 -20.92 -17.86
CA LYS A 548 -34.88 -21.31 -19.26
C LYS A 548 -36.12 -20.65 -19.89
N ASP A 549 -37.26 -20.68 -19.20
CA ASP A 549 -38.52 -20.10 -19.69
C ASP A 549 -38.44 -18.57 -19.80
N ARG A 550 -37.75 -17.92 -18.85
CA ARG A 550 -37.52 -16.47 -18.86
C ARG A 550 -36.64 -16.07 -20.04
N LEU A 551 -35.56 -16.80 -20.30
CA LEU A 551 -34.68 -16.59 -21.45
C LEU A 551 -35.45 -16.78 -22.76
N ALA A 552 -36.22 -17.86 -22.88
CA ALA A 552 -37.02 -18.14 -24.08
C ALA A 552 -38.04 -17.03 -24.36
N LYS A 553 -38.70 -16.50 -23.31
CA LYS A 553 -39.61 -15.37 -23.42
C LYS A 553 -38.90 -14.11 -23.93
N ILE A 554 -37.76 -13.75 -23.33
CA ILE A 554 -36.98 -12.57 -23.75
C ILE A 554 -36.60 -12.67 -25.22
N ILE A 555 -36.09 -13.82 -25.67
CA ILE A 555 -35.68 -14.04 -27.06
C ILE A 555 -36.86 -13.91 -28.02
N THR A 556 -38.03 -14.45 -27.64
CA THR A 556 -39.25 -14.37 -28.47
C THR A 556 -39.73 -12.92 -28.62
N GLU A 557 -39.60 -12.12 -27.57
CA GLU A 557 -40.05 -10.72 -27.54
C GLU A 557 -39.02 -9.74 -28.14
N ASN A 558 -37.75 -10.16 -28.32
CA ASN A 558 -36.65 -9.28 -28.68
C ASN A 558 -35.80 -9.86 -29.85
N PRO A 559 -36.11 -9.51 -31.11
CA PRO A 559 -35.43 -10.04 -32.29
C PRO A 559 -33.91 -9.77 -32.37
N GLN A 560 -33.42 -8.77 -31.64
CA GLN A 560 -32.00 -8.42 -31.54
C GLN A 560 -31.18 -9.37 -30.64
N VAL A 561 -31.86 -10.26 -29.91
CA VAL A 561 -31.24 -11.23 -29.00
C VAL A 561 -31.16 -12.59 -29.70
N HIS A 562 -29.94 -13.06 -29.90
CA HIS A 562 -29.65 -14.40 -30.40
C HIS A 562 -29.18 -15.29 -29.26
N ARG A 563 -29.38 -16.61 -29.36
CA ARG A 563 -28.91 -17.57 -28.37
C ARG A 563 -28.07 -18.70 -28.98
N ALA A 564 -27.21 -19.27 -28.16
CA ALA A 564 -26.59 -20.58 -28.39
C ALA A 564 -26.50 -21.32 -27.05
N VAL A 565 -27.37 -22.30 -26.85
CA VAL A 565 -27.43 -23.11 -25.63
C VAL A 565 -26.81 -24.49 -25.88
N PHE A 566 -25.85 -24.86 -25.03
CA PHE A 566 -25.12 -26.12 -25.08
C PHE A 566 -25.53 -27.02 -23.92
N TYR A 567 -26.03 -28.21 -24.22
CA TYR A 567 -26.28 -29.27 -23.24
C TYR A 567 -25.20 -30.35 -23.35
N GLU A 568 -24.48 -30.61 -22.26
CA GLU A 568 -23.47 -31.67 -22.23
C GLU A 568 -24.10 -33.06 -22.37
N GLU A 569 -25.24 -33.25 -21.73
CA GLU A 569 -26.06 -34.46 -21.69
C GLU A 569 -27.50 -34.07 -22.07
N VAL A 570 -28.13 -34.87 -22.93
CA VAL A 570 -29.50 -34.62 -23.42
C VAL A 570 -30.39 -35.75 -22.95
N ASP A 571 -31.46 -35.42 -22.23
CA ASP A 571 -32.46 -36.37 -21.78
C ASP A 571 -33.57 -36.56 -22.84
N GLN A 572 -34.40 -37.61 -22.69
CA GLN A 572 -35.49 -37.89 -23.64
C GLN A 572 -36.52 -36.75 -23.75
N GLU A 573 -36.65 -35.94 -22.71
CA GLU A 573 -37.61 -34.82 -22.66
C GLU A 573 -37.04 -33.54 -23.28
N ASP A 574 -35.72 -33.46 -23.50
CA ASP A 574 -35.04 -32.29 -24.04
C ASP A 574 -35.20 -32.18 -25.56
N LYS A 575 -35.66 -31.03 -26.05
CA LYS A 575 -35.93 -30.75 -27.46
C LYS A 575 -34.90 -29.80 -28.05
N GLN A 576 -34.14 -30.28 -29.04
CA GLN A 576 -33.22 -29.43 -29.80
C GLN A 576 -33.97 -28.31 -30.53
N GLY A 577 -33.40 -27.11 -30.56
CA GLY A 577 -33.99 -25.90 -31.14
C GLY A 577 -35.04 -25.22 -30.25
N VAL A 578 -35.47 -25.87 -29.15
CA VAL A 578 -36.40 -25.29 -28.16
C VAL A 578 -35.66 -25.10 -26.83
N ASP A 579 -35.09 -26.18 -26.32
CA ASP A 579 -34.48 -26.25 -24.99
C ASP A 579 -32.97 -26.02 -25.02
N TYR A 580 -32.32 -26.54 -26.05
CA TYR A 580 -30.89 -26.39 -26.34
C TYR A 580 -30.67 -26.33 -27.85
N ASP A 581 -29.50 -25.85 -28.29
CA ASP A 581 -29.16 -25.71 -29.71
C ASP A 581 -28.05 -26.70 -30.10
N PHE A 582 -27.09 -26.95 -29.20
CA PHE A 582 -25.91 -27.78 -29.44
C PHE A 582 -25.69 -28.82 -28.33
N THR A 583 -25.08 -29.95 -28.70
CA THR A 583 -24.70 -31.01 -27.76
C THR A 583 -23.21 -30.96 -27.43
N GLY A 584 -22.88 -31.34 -26.20
CA GLY A 584 -21.54 -31.32 -25.63
C GLY A 584 -21.18 -29.99 -24.97
N ARG A 585 -19.90 -29.85 -24.60
CA ARG A 585 -19.37 -28.62 -23.99
C ARG A 585 -19.42 -27.45 -24.98
N ALA A 586 -19.51 -26.23 -24.44
CA ALA A 586 -19.43 -25.00 -25.24
C ALA A 586 -18.13 -24.96 -26.06
N ASP A 587 -18.30 -24.72 -27.35
CA ASP A 587 -17.23 -24.62 -28.35
C ASP A 587 -17.53 -23.44 -29.28
N LEU A 588 -16.82 -22.32 -29.05
CA LEU A 588 -17.02 -21.09 -29.83
C LEU A 588 -16.57 -21.24 -31.28
N HIS A 589 -15.72 -22.20 -31.61
CA HIS A 589 -15.30 -22.43 -33.00
C HIS A 589 -16.46 -22.95 -33.85
N LYS A 590 -17.38 -23.75 -33.28
CA LYS A 590 -18.58 -24.25 -33.96
C LYS A 590 -19.60 -23.15 -34.28
N ILE A 591 -19.58 -22.08 -33.50
CA ILE A 591 -20.50 -20.96 -33.63
C ILE A 591 -19.75 -19.65 -33.90
N LYS A 592 -18.56 -19.72 -34.53
CA LYS A 592 -17.69 -18.54 -34.72
C LYS A 592 -18.43 -17.35 -35.33
N ASP A 593 -19.22 -17.58 -36.37
CA ASP A 593 -19.95 -16.52 -37.07
C ASP A 593 -21.07 -15.89 -36.23
N GLN A 594 -21.50 -16.56 -35.16
CA GLN A 594 -22.48 -16.06 -34.20
C GLN A 594 -21.79 -15.44 -32.97
N ALA A 595 -20.71 -16.07 -32.51
CA ALA A 595 -20.02 -15.71 -31.27
C ALA A 595 -19.04 -14.55 -31.45
N VAL A 596 -18.36 -14.43 -32.60
CA VAL A 596 -17.34 -13.40 -32.81
C VAL A 596 -17.90 -12.28 -33.67
N LEU A 597 -18.29 -11.19 -33.00
CA LEU A 597 -18.88 -10.01 -33.64
C LEU A 597 -17.86 -8.85 -33.69
N PRO A 598 -17.88 -8.03 -34.75
CA PRO A 598 -17.04 -6.83 -34.82
C PRO A 598 -17.32 -5.90 -33.65
N ASP A 599 -16.24 -5.42 -33.03
CA ASP A 599 -16.26 -4.45 -31.92
C ASP A 599 -17.11 -4.84 -30.71
N ALA A 600 -17.41 -6.13 -30.54
CA ALA A 600 -18.24 -6.58 -29.43
C ALA A 600 -17.48 -6.64 -28.11
N ASP A 601 -18.22 -6.47 -27.02
CA ASP A 601 -17.78 -6.74 -25.65
C ASP A 601 -18.25 -8.13 -25.20
N TYR A 602 -17.36 -8.88 -24.56
CA TYR A 602 -17.57 -10.27 -24.18
C TYR A 602 -17.59 -10.38 -22.66
N TYR A 603 -18.70 -10.82 -22.09
CA TYR A 603 -18.86 -11.01 -20.65
C TYR A 603 -18.93 -12.49 -20.35
N ILE A 604 -18.03 -13.01 -19.53
CA ILE A 604 -17.91 -14.44 -19.22
C ILE A 604 -18.08 -14.68 -17.73
N CYS A 605 -18.99 -15.59 -17.35
CA CYS A 605 -19.15 -16.00 -15.96
C CYS A 605 -19.45 -17.50 -15.85
N GLY A 606 -18.77 -18.20 -14.93
CA GLY A 606 -18.96 -19.64 -14.71
C GLY A 606 -17.81 -20.27 -13.94
N PRO A 607 -17.67 -21.60 -13.98
CA PRO A 607 -16.52 -22.27 -13.38
C PRO A 607 -15.20 -21.80 -14.00
N LYS A 608 -14.12 -21.69 -13.21
CA LYS A 608 -12.82 -21.18 -13.65
C LYS A 608 -12.29 -21.85 -14.92
N LEU A 609 -12.30 -23.19 -14.97
CA LEU A 609 -11.86 -23.95 -16.14
C LEU A 609 -12.70 -23.64 -17.39
N PHE A 610 -14.00 -23.41 -17.22
CA PHE A 610 -14.88 -23.00 -18.32
C PHE A 610 -14.49 -21.60 -18.80
N MET A 611 -14.39 -20.64 -17.90
CA MET A 611 -14.08 -19.25 -18.28
C MET A 611 -12.72 -19.12 -18.95
N ASN A 612 -11.69 -19.81 -18.44
CA ASN A 612 -10.36 -19.85 -19.04
C ASN A 612 -10.39 -20.45 -20.45
N ALA A 613 -11.16 -21.53 -20.65
CA ALA A 613 -11.32 -22.14 -21.96
C ALA A 613 -12.03 -21.20 -22.96
N GLN A 614 -13.10 -20.51 -22.52
CA GLN A 614 -13.84 -19.59 -23.39
C GLN A 614 -13.00 -18.32 -23.71
N SER A 615 -12.34 -17.73 -22.72
CA SER A 615 -11.43 -16.60 -22.90
C SER A 615 -10.30 -16.95 -23.88
N LYS A 616 -9.68 -18.13 -23.71
CA LYS A 616 -8.68 -18.63 -24.65
C LYS A 616 -9.24 -18.79 -26.06
N SER A 617 -10.42 -19.39 -26.21
CA SER A 617 -11.05 -19.58 -27.52
C SER A 617 -11.36 -18.25 -28.22
N LEU A 618 -11.83 -17.24 -27.50
CA LEU A 618 -12.03 -15.88 -28.04
C LEU A 618 -10.71 -15.26 -28.54
N LYS A 619 -9.63 -15.36 -27.74
CA LYS A 619 -8.29 -14.88 -28.14
C LYS A 619 -7.77 -15.62 -29.38
N ASP A 620 -7.90 -16.94 -29.40
CA ASP A 620 -7.52 -17.80 -30.55
C ASP A 620 -8.35 -17.46 -31.81
N LEU A 621 -9.55 -16.90 -31.64
CA LEU A 621 -10.43 -16.39 -32.71
C LEU A 621 -10.20 -14.91 -33.08
N GLY A 622 -9.26 -14.22 -32.43
CA GLY A 622 -8.84 -12.86 -32.76
C GLY A 622 -9.50 -11.74 -31.95
N VAL A 623 -10.21 -12.05 -30.87
CA VAL A 623 -10.78 -11.05 -29.95
C VAL A 623 -9.67 -10.45 -29.08
N GLN A 624 -9.66 -9.12 -28.96
CA GLN A 624 -8.71 -8.38 -28.12
C GLN A 624 -9.03 -8.57 -26.63
N GLU A 625 -8.00 -8.63 -25.80
CA GLU A 625 -8.12 -8.93 -24.37
C GLU A 625 -8.89 -7.86 -23.58
N ASP A 626 -8.76 -6.59 -23.96
CA ASP A 626 -9.46 -5.45 -23.36
C ASP A 626 -10.99 -5.48 -23.57
N ARG A 627 -11.48 -6.35 -24.45
CA ARG A 627 -12.92 -6.57 -24.70
C ARG A 627 -13.48 -7.81 -24.01
N ILE A 628 -12.66 -8.55 -23.26
CA ILE A 628 -13.05 -9.77 -22.55
C ILE A 628 -13.14 -9.47 -21.06
N HIS A 629 -14.37 -9.41 -20.56
CA HIS A 629 -14.72 -9.15 -19.16
C HIS A 629 -15.07 -10.49 -18.50
N MET A 630 -14.53 -10.75 -17.31
CA MET A 630 -14.74 -12.04 -16.61
C MET A 630 -15.04 -11.82 -15.13
N GLU A 631 -15.99 -12.59 -14.59
CA GLU A 631 -16.31 -12.63 -13.16
C GLU A 631 -16.28 -14.06 -12.62
N VAL A 632 -15.56 -14.25 -11.51
CA VAL A 632 -15.36 -15.56 -10.89
C VAL A 632 -16.31 -15.74 -9.71
N PHE A 633 -17.10 -16.80 -9.72
CA PHE A 633 -17.82 -17.24 -8.52
C PHE A 633 -16.85 -17.96 -7.56
N GLY A 634 -16.12 -17.18 -6.76
CA GLY A 634 -15.12 -17.71 -5.82
C GLY A 634 -14.09 -16.66 -5.37
N SER A 635 -12.97 -17.13 -4.82
CA SER A 635 -11.85 -16.26 -4.48
C SER A 635 -11.09 -15.86 -5.76
N PRO A 636 -10.71 -14.58 -5.96
CA PRO A 636 -9.88 -14.14 -7.11
C PRO A 636 -8.45 -14.69 -7.12
N ALA A 637 -8.07 -15.38 -6.04
CA ALA A 637 -6.76 -15.89 -5.68
C ALA A 637 -6.08 -16.88 -6.61
N GLU A 638 -6.86 -17.51 -7.48
CA GLU A 638 -6.40 -18.62 -8.29
C GLU A 638 -6.19 -18.23 -9.74
#